data_AF-A0A9W5X211-F1
#
_entry.id   AF-A0A9W5X211-F1
#
_cell.length_a   1.000
_cell.length_b   1.000
_cell.length_c   1.000
_cell.angle_alpha   90.00
_cell.angle_beta   90.00
_cell.angle_gamma   90.00
#
_symmetry.space_group_name_H-M   'P 1'
#
loop_
_entity.id
_entity.type
_entity.pdbx_description
1 polymer ?
#
loop_
_entity_poly.entity_id
_entity_poly.type
_entity_poly.pdbx_seq_one_letter_code
_entity_poly.pdbx_strand_id
1 'polypeptide(L)'
;MHLKSLTLKGFKSFASPTTLRFEPGITCVVGPNGSGKSNVVDALTWVMGEQGAKTLRGGKMEDVIFAGTSSRAPLGRAEVTLTIDNSDNALPIDYSEVSITRRMFRDGAGEYEINGSSCRLMDVQELLSDSGIGREMHVIVGQGKLSEILESRPEDRRAFIEEAAGVLKHRKRKEKAVRKLDSMQANLARLTDLTTELRRQLKPLGRQAEMARRAQTIQADLRDARLRLAADDLVTRRAEFDNTNQTETTLRREHDELSTRLETATAELDAHESAVGDLSERADAAQQRWFRLSALAERVGATVRIASERAQHLDAEPETSGGPDPDELEAQADEVAERERRLLEELAESRERLDAARAELAEREQVAAEAERAHLAAARAEADRREGLARLSGQVDTMRTRVESIDETVARLSTGIDDAAARAQQTQAEFETVQSRVGELDAGEVGLDEHHDRTVTALRLADERVAELQAAERAAERQVASLQARIDALSVGLERKDGAAWLQENHRGAGLLGSIAGLVKVRAGHEAAVAAVLGAAADALAAQDSRAAGDALAALKEADGGRAAIVLGDWPVPAAPTPGSLPGGAVWAADVVDVDPSVRSAVTSMISGVAVVADLSAALDLVAAQPELRAVTADGDLVGGGWVNGGSDRRPSTLEIASEVDKARAELADAERQTDELSAALAGALAEQTARQDAAEQALAALNESDAAISAIYEQLGRLGQDARAADDEWQRLIKQRDELEAGRTQTVDELTALEARLHNAQQEPMFEVAPVDREESTAAADAARSAEVEARLTVRTAEERANAVRGRADSLRRAAAAEREARVRAARAREARVHAAAMAAAVAESGRAVAERLSQAVAVASRIRDEVAAERQTRAAALGRARDEVGELSTRIAALTDSLHRDEVAKAQAALRIEQLEEQVLEQFGMAAADLVAEYGPTVPLPPSELEMAEYEQAKERGEPVTAPAPMPYDRPTQERRAKRAERELNQLGRVNPLALEEFAALEERYNFLSTQLEDVKAARKDLLDVISDVDGRILQVFTEAYADVEREFAQVFSTLFPGGEGRLLLTDPSDMLTTGIEVEARPPGKKIKRLSLLSGGEKSLTAVAMLVAIFRARPSPFYVMDEVEAALDDVNLRRLISLFEQLRERSQLIVITHQKPTMEVADALYGVSMRGDGITTVISQRMRGQELVSSRT
;
A
#
# COMPACT_ATOMS: atom_id res chain seq x y z
N MET A 1 75.40 47.42 -20.76
CA MET A 1 74.42 46.34 -20.59
C MET A 1 74.86 45.18 -21.45
N HIS A 2 74.89 43.94 -20.95
CA HIS A 2 75.16 42.75 -21.77
C HIS A 2 74.54 41.49 -21.17
N LEU A 3 74.36 40.43 -21.96
CA LEU A 3 73.96 39.13 -21.43
C LEU A 3 75.16 38.48 -20.74
N LYS A 4 74.98 38.10 -19.47
CA LYS A 4 76.04 37.54 -18.61
C LYS A 4 75.96 36.01 -18.54
N SER A 5 74.75 35.46 -18.38
CA SER A 5 74.55 34.01 -18.42
C SER A 5 73.13 33.58 -18.73
N LEU A 6 72.98 32.40 -19.33
CA LEU A 6 71.72 31.70 -19.54
C LEU A 6 71.80 30.32 -18.88
N THR A 7 70.93 30.06 -17.90
CA THR A 7 70.79 28.76 -17.25
C THR A 7 69.52 28.08 -17.73
N LEU A 8 69.64 26.87 -18.28
CA LEU A 8 68.52 26.02 -18.72
C LEU A 8 68.42 24.79 -17.81
N LYS A 9 67.20 24.44 -17.40
CA LYS A 9 66.94 23.27 -16.54
C LYS A 9 65.61 22.62 -16.94
N GLY A 10 65.67 21.43 -17.51
CA GLY A 10 64.51 20.71 -18.02
C GLY A 10 63.90 21.34 -19.28
N PHE A 11 64.58 22.28 -19.92
CA PHE A 11 64.11 22.94 -21.15
C PHE A 11 64.49 22.12 -22.38
N LYS A 12 63.50 21.66 -23.16
CA LYS A 12 63.66 20.78 -24.32
C LYS A 12 64.67 19.65 -24.03
N SER A 13 65.76 19.53 -24.77
CA SER A 13 66.77 18.48 -24.62
C SER A 13 67.77 18.68 -23.46
N PHE A 14 67.69 19.78 -22.71
CA PHE A 14 68.57 20.07 -21.56
C PHE A 14 67.99 19.49 -20.25
N ALA A 15 68.07 18.17 -20.10
CA ALA A 15 67.55 17.46 -18.92
C ALA A 15 68.30 17.77 -17.61
N SER A 16 69.56 18.19 -17.69
CA SER A 16 70.38 18.62 -16.54
C SER A 16 70.49 20.15 -16.50
N PRO A 17 70.58 20.78 -15.30
CA PRO A 17 70.91 22.20 -15.18
C PRO A 17 72.19 22.52 -15.95
N THR A 18 72.10 23.42 -16.92
CA THR A 18 73.16 23.75 -17.87
C THR A 18 73.27 25.27 -18.00
N THR A 19 74.39 25.85 -17.59
CA THR A 19 74.62 27.30 -17.63
C THR A 19 75.65 27.66 -18.70
N LEU A 20 75.23 28.46 -19.68
CA LEU A 20 76.13 29.14 -20.61
C LEU A 20 76.49 30.51 -20.01
N ARG A 21 77.76 30.89 -20.04
CA ARG A 21 78.25 32.22 -19.62
C ARG A 21 78.70 32.99 -20.86
N PHE A 22 78.02 34.07 -21.18
CA PHE A 22 78.34 34.87 -22.35
C PHE A 22 79.35 35.94 -21.97
N GLU A 23 80.34 36.17 -22.83
CA GLU A 23 81.30 37.26 -22.68
C GLU A 23 80.98 38.40 -23.66
N PRO A 24 81.38 39.65 -23.40
CA PRO A 24 81.37 40.70 -24.40
C PRO A 24 82.25 40.34 -25.59
N GLY A 25 81.78 40.61 -26.82
CA GLY A 25 82.43 40.20 -28.07
C GLY A 25 81.56 39.22 -28.86
N ILE A 26 82.19 38.29 -29.59
CA ILE A 26 81.50 37.30 -30.43
C ILE A 26 81.53 35.92 -29.74
N THR A 27 80.37 35.43 -29.30
CA THR A 27 80.19 34.06 -28.81
C THR A 27 79.56 33.19 -29.90
N CYS A 28 80.23 32.12 -30.31
CA CYS A 28 79.66 31.16 -31.26
C CYS A 28 79.13 29.88 -30.57
N VAL A 29 77.92 29.45 -30.93
CA VAL A 29 77.32 28.19 -30.47
C VAL A 29 77.34 27.19 -31.63
N VAL A 30 77.98 26.05 -31.44
CA VAL A 30 78.36 25.12 -32.52
C VAL A 30 78.04 23.68 -32.15
N GLY A 31 77.90 22.79 -33.14
CA GLY A 31 77.60 21.37 -32.90
C GLY A 31 76.99 20.69 -34.12
N PRO A 32 76.91 19.34 -34.12
CA PRO A 32 76.29 18.59 -35.21
C PRO A 32 74.78 18.88 -35.29
N ASN A 33 74.17 18.64 -36.45
CA ASN A 33 72.74 18.88 -36.64
C ASN A 33 71.91 17.91 -35.78
N GLY A 34 70.79 18.39 -35.23
CA GLY A 34 69.99 17.66 -34.23
C GLY A 34 70.51 17.73 -32.78
N SER A 35 71.72 18.24 -32.51
CA SER A 35 72.31 18.28 -31.15
C SER A 35 71.60 19.18 -30.12
N GLY A 36 70.65 20.01 -30.57
CA GLY A 36 69.94 20.97 -29.72
C GLY A 36 70.45 22.42 -29.79
N LYS A 37 71.27 22.79 -30.80
CA LYS A 37 71.81 24.17 -30.95
C LYS A 37 70.73 25.26 -30.81
N SER A 38 69.74 25.28 -31.70
CA SER A 38 68.71 26.33 -31.74
C SER A 38 67.79 26.34 -30.50
N ASN A 39 67.76 25.27 -29.70
CA ASN A 39 67.05 25.29 -28.40
C ASN A 39 67.63 26.35 -27.44
N VAL A 40 68.88 26.80 -27.64
CA VAL A 40 69.49 27.92 -26.88
C VAL A 40 68.86 29.27 -27.30
N VAL A 41 68.59 29.46 -28.58
CA VAL A 41 67.88 30.64 -29.11
C VAL A 41 66.40 30.60 -28.74
N ASP A 42 65.76 29.43 -28.84
CA ASP A 42 64.38 29.24 -28.38
C ASP A 42 64.26 29.59 -26.89
N ALA A 43 65.23 29.19 -26.04
CA ALA A 43 65.25 29.53 -24.61
C ALA A 43 65.38 31.04 -24.34
N LEU A 44 66.26 31.74 -25.07
CA LEU A 44 66.38 33.21 -25.00
C LEU A 44 65.09 33.92 -25.45
N THR A 45 64.49 33.45 -26.54
CA THR A 45 63.23 33.98 -27.09
C THR A 45 62.08 33.74 -26.11
N TRP A 46 62.06 32.58 -25.46
CA TRP A 46 61.05 32.18 -24.47
C TRP A 46 61.15 32.99 -23.17
N VAL A 47 62.34 33.15 -22.58
CA VAL A 47 62.49 33.89 -21.31
C VAL A 47 62.25 35.40 -21.48
N MET A 48 62.51 35.95 -22.67
CA MET A 48 62.19 37.36 -23.00
C MET A 48 60.74 37.60 -23.48
N GLY A 49 59.86 36.59 -23.41
CA GLY A 49 58.41 36.81 -23.44
C GLY A 49 57.61 36.15 -24.57
N GLU A 50 58.20 35.31 -25.42
CA GLU A 50 57.46 34.66 -26.52
C GLU A 50 56.43 33.63 -26.03
N GLN A 51 55.21 33.69 -26.55
CA GLN A 51 54.09 32.82 -26.24
C GLN A 51 53.69 31.90 -27.40
N GLY A 52 54.21 32.12 -28.61
CA GLY A 52 53.99 31.27 -29.77
C GLY A 52 54.76 29.95 -29.68
N ALA A 53 54.09 28.85 -29.31
CA ALA A 53 54.65 27.49 -29.35
C ALA A 53 55.26 27.16 -30.73
N LYS A 54 54.58 27.59 -31.80
CA LYS A 54 55.03 27.45 -33.19
C LYS A 54 56.35 28.21 -33.47
N THR A 55 56.53 29.42 -32.93
CA THR A 55 57.80 30.17 -33.02
C THR A 55 58.93 29.40 -32.36
N LEU A 56 58.62 28.80 -31.20
CA LEU A 56 59.52 27.96 -30.39
C LEU A 56 59.64 26.53 -30.93
N ARG A 57 59.28 26.27 -32.19
CA ARG A 57 59.40 24.97 -32.89
C ARG A 57 58.71 23.80 -32.17
N GLY A 58 57.60 24.08 -31.46
CA GLY A 58 56.73 23.09 -30.82
C GLY A 58 55.27 23.19 -31.31
N GLY A 59 54.43 22.22 -30.94
CA GLY A 59 52.98 22.25 -31.18
C GLY A 59 52.21 22.89 -30.03
N LYS A 60 52.66 22.66 -28.79
CA LYS A 60 52.12 23.23 -27.54
C LYS A 60 53.21 23.94 -26.73
N MET A 61 52.80 24.77 -25.77
CA MET A 61 53.73 25.38 -24.81
C MET A 61 54.31 24.38 -23.80
N GLU A 62 53.64 23.24 -23.57
CA GLU A 62 54.15 22.11 -22.78
C GLU A 62 55.42 21.47 -23.41
N ASP A 63 55.56 21.55 -24.75
CA ASP A 63 56.65 20.91 -25.51
C ASP A 63 58.04 21.53 -25.23
N VAL A 64 58.10 22.63 -24.48
CA VAL A 64 59.35 23.20 -23.97
C VAL A 64 59.91 22.41 -22.79
N ILE A 65 59.17 21.46 -22.23
CA ILE A 65 59.59 20.62 -21.08
C ILE A 65 60.23 19.31 -21.58
N PHE A 66 61.35 18.90 -20.98
CA PHE A 66 62.04 17.65 -21.31
C PHE A 66 61.08 16.45 -21.22
N ALA A 67 60.83 15.84 -22.38
CA ALA A 67 59.87 14.74 -22.57
C ALA A 67 60.38 13.37 -22.09
N GLY A 68 61.61 13.28 -21.58
CA GLY A 68 62.24 12.03 -21.20
C GLY A 68 63.00 11.37 -22.35
N THR A 69 63.89 10.45 -22.00
CA THR A 69 64.58 9.53 -22.91
C THR A 69 64.64 8.14 -22.28
N SER A 70 65.07 7.12 -23.03
CA SER A 70 65.10 5.72 -22.57
C SER A 70 65.93 5.47 -21.31
N SER A 71 66.85 6.38 -20.97
CA SER A 71 67.69 6.32 -19.76
C SER A 71 67.30 7.34 -18.67
N ARG A 72 66.33 8.23 -18.91
CA ARG A 72 65.98 9.31 -17.97
C ARG A 72 64.53 9.75 -18.09
N ALA A 73 63.79 9.68 -16.99
CA ALA A 73 62.37 10.04 -16.91
C ALA A 73 62.09 11.50 -17.38
N PRO A 74 60.88 11.77 -17.93
CA PRO A 74 60.42 13.12 -18.19
C PRO A 74 60.46 14.00 -16.93
N LEU A 75 60.74 15.29 -17.12
CA LEU A 75 60.70 16.27 -16.03
C LEU A 75 59.33 16.93 -15.96
N GLY A 76 58.90 17.31 -14.74
CA GLY A 76 57.61 17.95 -14.50
C GLY A 76 57.58 19.46 -14.78
N ARG A 77 58.74 20.11 -14.93
CA ARG A 77 58.86 21.54 -15.25
C ARG A 77 60.06 21.86 -16.13
N ALA A 78 59.95 22.93 -16.92
CA ALA A 78 61.07 23.64 -17.53
C ALA A 78 61.33 24.95 -16.77
N GLU A 79 62.58 25.35 -16.69
CA GLU A 79 63.06 26.53 -15.99
C GLU A 79 64.23 27.13 -16.78
N VAL A 80 64.11 28.40 -17.18
CA VAL A 80 65.15 29.14 -17.89
C VAL A 80 65.37 30.47 -17.19
N THR A 81 66.61 30.77 -16.81
CA THR A 81 67.02 32.03 -16.20
C THR A 81 68.03 32.73 -17.08
N LEU A 82 67.74 33.97 -17.48
CA LEU A 82 68.64 34.87 -18.19
C LEU A 82 69.14 35.95 -17.24
N THR A 83 70.44 36.02 -17.04
CA THR A 83 71.10 37.06 -16.23
C THR A 83 71.69 38.12 -17.16
N ILE A 84 71.29 39.37 -16.94
CA ILE A 84 71.71 40.55 -17.68
C ILE A 84 72.53 41.43 -16.73
N ASP A 85 73.69 41.90 -17.18
CA ASP A 85 74.46 42.96 -16.52
C ASP A 85 73.86 44.33 -16.90
N ASN A 86 73.48 45.10 -15.89
CA ASN A 86 72.84 46.41 -15.93
C ASN A 86 73.70 47.49 -15.25
N SER A 87 75.03 47.30 -15.17
CA SER A 87 75.94 48.24 -14.50
C SER A 87 76.01 49.66 -15.13
N ASP A 88 75.35 49.86 -16.28
CA ASP A 88 75.14 51.14 -16.96
C ASP A 88 73.71 51.71 -16.80
N ASN A 89 72.87 51.10 -15.96
CA ASN A 89 71.48 51.50 -15.67
C ASN A 89 70.60 51.69 -16.93
N ALA A 90 70.79 50.83 -17.94
CA ALA A 90 69.97 50.82 -19.15
C ALA A 90 68.55 50.27 -18.92
N LEU A 91 68.38 49.40 -17.92
CA LEU A 91 67.08 49.01 -17.37
C LEU A 91 66.70 49.97 -16.23
N PRO A 92 65.43 50.44 -16.15
CA PRO A 92 64.92 51.31 -15.08
C PRO A 92 64.71 50.57 -13.74
N ILE A 93 65.75 49.91 -13.23
CA ILE A 93 65.78 49.15 -11.98
C ILE A 93 67.14 49.37 -11.31
N ASP A 94 67.15 49.70 -10.01
CA ASP A 94 68.35 50.01 -9.21
C ASP A 94 69.24 48.79 -8.86
N TYR A 95 69.22 47.74 -9.68
CA TYR A 95 70.07 46.56 -9.55
C TYR A 95 71.07 46.49 -10.71
N SER A 96 72.36 46.35 -10.39
CA SER A 96 73.44 46.19 -11.36
C SER A 96 73.41 44.84 -12.09
N GLU A 97 72.69 43.85 -11.59
CA GLU A 97 72.41 42.60 -12.29
C GLU A 97 70.91 42.27 -12.20
N VAL A 98 70.33 41.89 -13.33
CA VAL A 98 68.91 41.58 -13.48
C VAL A 98 68.77 40.16 -14.04
N SER A 99 68.27 39.24 -13.21
CA SER A 99 67.93 37.88 -13.61
C SER A 99 66.43 37.75 -13.88
N ILE A 100 66.09 37.49 -15.14
CA ILE A 100 64.72 37.16 -15.56
C ILE A 100 64.61 35.63 -15.62
N THR A 101 63.73 35.04 -14.81
CA THR A 101 63.44 33.61 -14.83
C THR A 101 62.05 33.38 -15.40
N ARG A 102 61.92 32.38 -16.27
CA ARG A 102 60.62 31.83 -16.70
C ARG A 102 60.54 30.36 -16.31
N ARG A 103 59.44 29.96 -15.67
CA ARG A 103 59.09 28.56 -15.40
C ARG A 103 57.84 28.15 -16.18
N MET A 104 57.73 26.86 -16.44
CA MET A 104 56.53 26.24 -17.01
C MET A 104 56.39 24.82 -16.47
N PHE A 105 55.20 24.50 -15.98
CA PHE A 105 54.83 23.20 -15.43
C PHE A 105 53.97 22.41 -16.43
N ARG A 106 53.83 21.10 -16.23
CA ARG A 106 53.09 20.20 -17.17
C ARG A 106 51.57 20.37 -17.18
N ASP A 107 51.02 21.13 -16.25
CA ASP A 107 49.63 21.60 -16.22
C ASP A 107 49.39 22.82 -17.14
N GLY A 108 50.44 23.39 -17.73
CA GLY A 108 50.40 24.60 -18.54
C GLY A 108 50.55 25.90 -17.76
N ALA A 109 50.75 25.85 -16.43
CA ALA A 109 51.03 27.02 -15.61
C ALA A 109 52.44 27.57 -15.94
N GLY A 110 52.50 28.86 -16.30
CA GLY A 110 53.72 29.56 -16.66
C GLY A 110 53.96 30.77 -15.78
N GLU A 111 55.12 30.81 -15.11
CA GLU A 111 55.51 31.87 -14.17
C GLU A 111 56.65 32.71 -14.73
N TYR A 112 56.70 33.99 -14.35
CA TYR A 112 57.84 34.88 -14.57
C TYR A 112 58.33 35.45 -13.23
N GLU A 113 59.65 35.55 -13.07
CA GLU A 113 60.29 36.23 -11.96
C GLU A 113 61.33 37.24 -12.47
N ILE A 114 61.40 38.40 -11.82
CA ILE A 114 62.52 39.34 -11.95
C ILE A 114 63.22 39.35 -10.59
N ASN A 115 64.52 39.01 -10.57
CA ASN A 115 65.35 38.89 -9.36
C ASN A 115 64.74 37.99 -8.26
N GLY A 116 63.99 36.95 -8.67
CA GLY A 116 63.30 36.01 -7.77
C GLY A 116 61.92 36.47 -7.28
N SER A 117 61.49 37.69 -7.62
CA SER A 117 60.14 38.19 -7.33
C SER A 117 59.18 37.86 -8.47
N SER A 118 58.07 37.17 -8.17
CA SER A 118 57.02 36.86 -9.14
C SER A 118 56.43 38.13 -9.77
N CYS A 119 56.29 38.12 -11.10
CA CYS A 119 55.85 39.27 -11.90
C CYS A 119 55.00 38.80 -13.09
N ARG A 120 54.28 39.73 -13.72
CA ARG A 120 53.49 39.46 -14.93
C ARG A 120 54.35 39.61 -16.17
N LEU A 121 53.97 38.92 -17.25
CA LEU A 121 54.60 39.09 -18.56
C LEU A 121 54.57 40.56 -19.04
N MET A 122 53.53 41.32 -18.70
CA MET A 122 53.46 42.75 -19.05
C MET A 122 54.58 43.55 -18.37
N ASP A 123 54.90 43.24 -17.12
CA ASP A 123 55.93 43.92 -16.33
C ASP A 123 57.34 43.62 -16.91
N VAL A 124 57.58 42.37 -17.32
CA VAL A 124 58.79 41.95 -18.05
C VAL A 124 58.89 42.63 -19.41
N GLN A 125 57.76 42.75 -20.14
CA GLN A 125 57.72 43.42 -21.44
C GLN A 125 57.92 44.93 -21.35
N GLU A 126 57.39 45.60 -20.33
CA GLU A 126 57.57 47.04 -20.10
C GLU A 126 59.03 47.34 -19.72
N LEU A 127 59.61 46.54 -18.80
CA LEU A 127 61.02 46.59 -18.42
C LEU A 127 61.98 46.45 -19.62
N LEU A 128 61.74 45.47 -20.49
CA LEU A 128 62.56 45.25 -21.70
C LEU A 128 62.26 46.28 -22.81
N SER A 129 61.04 46.85 -22.85
CA SER A 129 60.66 47.84 -23.86
C SER A 129 61.38 49.17 -23.69
N ASP A 130 61.53 49.69 -22.46
CA ASP A 130 62.20 50.98 -22.24
C ASP A 130 63.73 50.89 -22.35
N SER A 131 64.32 49.69 -22.22
CA SER A 131 65.75 49.41 -22.47
C SER A 131 66.08 49.00 -23.93
N GLY A 132 65.11 48.98 -24.83
CA GLY A 132 65.31 48.66 -26.26
C GLY A 132 65.53 47.18 -26.59
N ILE A 133 65.12 46.26 -25.71
CA ILE A 133 65.26 44.80 -25.83
C ILE A 133 63.88 44.09 -25.83
N GLY A 134 62.79 44.86 -25.99
CA GLY A 134 61.41 44.35 -25.99
C GLY A 134 61.12 43.34 -27.10
N ARG A 135 60.04 42.55 -26.91
CA ARG A 135 59.59 41.44 -27.79
C ARG A 135 59.60 41.73 -29.30
N GLU A 136 59.23 42.95 -29.68
CA GLU A 136 59.05 43.37 -31.07
C GLU A 136 60.43 43.67 -31.75
N MET A 137 61.43 44.12 -30.97
CA MET A 137 62.75 44.55 -31.45
C MET A 137 63.55 43.40 -32.09
N HIS A 138 64.26 43.70 -33.18
CA HIS A 138 64.99 42.73 -34.00
C HIS A 138 66.31 42.21 -33.39
N VAL A 139 66.43 42.19 -32.06
CA VAL A 139 67.59 41.68 -31.32
C VAL A 139 67.84 40.19 -31.58
N ILE A 140 66.78 39.40 -31.85
CA ILE A 140 66.89 38.00 -32.28
C ILE A 140 66.53 37.85 -33.76
N VAL A 141 67.51 37.37 -34.54
CA VAL A 141 67.40 37.09 -35.98
C VAL A 141 67.46 35.59 -36.21
N GLY A 142 66.29 34.96 -36.32
CA GLY A 142 66.16 33.53 -36.63
C GLY A 142 65.93 33.25 -38.11
N GLN A 143 66.21 32.01 -38.52
CA GLN A 143 65.92 31.49 -39.87
C GLN A 143 64.45 31.75 -40.25
N GLY A 144 64.23 32.62 -41.25
CA GLY A 144 62.90 33.03 -41.73
C GLY A 144 62.65 34.55 -41.67
N LYS A 145 63.00 35.22 -40.57
CA LYS A 145 62.75 36.68 -40.41
C LYS A 145 63.46 37.54 -41.47
N LEU A 146 64.57 37.06 -42.03
CA LEU A 146 65.30 37.74 -43.12
C LEU A 146 64.47 37.87 -44.41
N SER A 147 63.57 36.92 -44.71
CA SER A 147 62.69 37.02 -45.89
C SER A 147 61.55 38.01 -45.63
N GLU A 148 60.96 37.95 -44.43
CA GLU A 148 59.85 38.80 -43.98
C GLU A 148 60.15 40.30 -44.12
N ILE A 149 61.38 40.72 -43.79
CA ILE A 149 61.83 42.12 -43.91
C ILE A 149 61.80 42.66 -45.36
N LEU A 150 61.94 41.80 -46.38
CA LEU A 150 61.89 42.22 -47.79
C LEU A 150 60.56 41.92 -48.50
N GLU A 151 59.79 40.95 -48.01
CA GLU A 151 58.50 40.54 -48.59
C GLU A 151 57.30 41.29 -47.99
N SER A 152 57.47 41.91 -46.82
CA SER A 152 56.52 42.85 -46.20
C SER A 152 56.31 44.12 -47.03
N ARG A 153 55.18 44.81 -46.85
CA ARG A 153 54.82 46.00 -47.63
C ARG A 153 55.67 47.22 -47.23
N PRO A 154 55.73 48.30 -48.03
CA PRO A 154 56.42 49.52 -47.63
C PRO A 154 55.91 50.10 -46.30
N GLU A 155 54.60 50.02 -46.06
CA GLU A 155 53.94 50.50 -44.84
C GLU A 155 54.28 49.64 -43.62
N ASP A 156 54.50 48.34 -43.82
CA ASP A 156 54.96 47.41 -42.78
C ASP A 156 56.45 47.65 -42.46
N ARG A 157 57.28 47.84 -43.49
CA ARG A 157 58.72 48.16 -43.35
C ARG A 157 59.00 49.46 -42.60
N ARG A 158 58.05 50.40 -42.62
CA ARG A 158 58.07 51.61 -41.79
C ARG A 158 58.14 51.29 -40.29
N ALA A 159 57.44 50.24 -39.84
CA ALA A 159 57.36 49.88 -38.42
C ALA A 159 58.74 49.53 -37.85
N PHE A 160 59.58 48.83 -38.61
CA PHE A 160 60.95 48.48 -38.21
C PHE A 160 61.84 49.71 -37.92
N ILE A 161 61.53 50.87 -38.52
CA ILE A 161 62.22 52.14 -38.23
C ILE A 161 61.50 52.93 -37.13
N GLU A 162 60.17 52.97 -37.08
CA GLU A 162 59.44 53.56 -35.93
C GLU A 162 59.83 52.91 -34.59
N GLU A 163 60.07 51.60 -34.61
CA GLU A 163 60.44 50.83 -33.42
C GLU A 163 61.90 51.08 -33.00
N ALA A 164 62.85 51.01 -33.94
CA ALA A 164 64.24 51.39 -33.69
C ALA A 164 64.42 52.86 -33.26
N ALA A 165 63.47 53.72 -33.61
CA ALA A 165 63.38 55.11 -33.17
C ALA A 165 62.74 55.29 -31.77
N GLY A 166 62.18 54.24 -31.17
CA GLY A 166 61.49 54.30 -29.87
C GLY A 166 60.15 55.05 -29.89
N VAL A 167 59.58 55.29 -31.07
CA VAL A 167 58.35 56.11 -31.26
C VAL A 167 57.10 55.39 -30.72
N LEU A 168 57.15 54.06 -30.66
CA LEU A 168 56.04 53.18 -30.25
C LEU A 168 55.41 53.57 -28.90
N LYS A 169 56.19 54.03 -27.93
CA LYS A 169 55.66 54.47 -26.62
C LYS A 169 54.87 55.76 -26.67
N HIS A 170 55.23 56.68 -27.57
CA HIS A 170 54.45 57.89 -27.82
C HIS A 170 53.15 57.55 -28.57
N ARG A 171 53.22 56.64 -29.56
CA ARG A 171 52.04 56.12 -30.29
C ARG A 171 51.05 55.40 -29.35
N LYS A 172 51.53 54.50 -28.48
CA LYS A 172 50.71 53.83 -27.44
C LYS A 172 50.12 54.83 -26.43
N ARG A 173 50.85 55.90 -26.05
CA ARG A 173 50.31 57.00 -25.22
C ARG A 173 49.22 57.81 -25.93
N LYS A 174 49.42 58.14 -27.22
CA LYS A 174 48.39 58.79 -28.07
C LYS A 174 47.12 57.94 -28.13
N GLU A 175 47.23 56.65 -28.45
CA GLU A 175 46.07 55.77 -28.51
C GLU A 175 45.34 55.66 -27.16
N LYS A 176 46.07 55.64 -26.03
CA LYS A 176 45.47 55.66 -24.69
C LYS A 176 44.75 56.98 -24.40
N ALA A 177 45.28 58.12 -24.86
CA ALA A 177 44.64 59.43 -24.75
C ALA A 177 43.41 59.55 -25.66
N VAL A 178 43.50 59.11 -26.93
CA VAL A 178 42.38 59.11 -27.89
C VAL A 178 41.25 58.20 -27.43
N ARG A 179 41.53 56.94 -27.03
CA ARG A 179 40.49 56.05 -26.48
C ARG A 179 39.85 56.62 -25.20
N LYS A 180 40.62 57.34 -24.38
CA LYS A 180 40.06 58.04 -23.21
C LYS A 180 39.19 59.23 -23.64
N LEU A 181 39.63 60.02 -24.63
CA LEU A 181 38.84 61.10 -25.22
C LEU A 181 37.52 60.58 -25.81
N ASP A 182 37.54 59.51 -26.60
CA ASP A 182 36.35 58.90 -27.19
C ASP A 182 35.38 58.40 -26.10
N SER A 183 35.91 57.74 -25.06
CA SER A 183 35.10 57.31 -23.90
C SER A 183 34.51 58.51 -23.15
N MET A 184 35.26 59.60 -23.00
CA MET A 184 34.79 60.85 -22.40
C MET A 184 33.81 61.59 -23.31
N GLN A 185 33.90 61.43 -24.63
CA GLN A 185 33.01 62.06 -25.61
C GLN A 185 31.65 61.34 -25.65
N ALA A 186 31.65 60.00 -25.57
CA ALA A 186 30.44 59.19 -25.35
C ALA A 186 29.81 59.50 -23.99
N ASN A 187 30.61 59.61 -22.92
CA ASN A 187 30.10 59.99 -21.59
C ASN A 187 29.61 61.44 -21.54
N LEU A 188 30.25 62.38 -22.23
CA LEU A 188 29.83 63.79 -22.31
C LEU A 188 28.50 63.92 -23.06
N ALA A 189 28.35 63.24 -24.19
CA ALA A 189 27.06 63.16 -24.90
C ALA A 189 25.98 62.59 -23.97
N ARG A 190 26.25 61.43 -23.36
CA ARG A 190 25.34 60.78 -22.41
C ARG A 190 24.99 61.66 -21.20
N LEU A 191 25.93 62.43 -20.66
CA LEU A 191 25.69 63.37 -19.54
C LEU A 191 24.90 64.61 -19.98
N THR A 192 25.12 65.10 -21.20
CA THR A 192 24.35 66.21 -21.79
C THR A 192 22.91 65.78 -22.07
N ASP A 193 22.72 64.58 -22.60
CA ASP A 193 21.42 63.95 -22.79
C ASP A 193 20.74 63.69 -21.44
N LEU A 194 21.45 63.13 -20.45
CA LEU A 194 20.90 62.91 -19.11
C LEU A 194 20.50 64.21 -18.41
N THR A 195 21.31 65.26 -18.43
CA THR A 195 20.93 66.55 -17.80
C THR A 195 19.75 67.20 -18.54
N THR A 196 19.65 67.05 -19.86
CA THR A 196 18.50 67.52 -20.65
C THR A 196 17.23 66.70 -20.35
N GLU A 197 17.36 65.38 -20.24
CA GLU A 197 16.28 64.44 -19.95
C GLU A 197 15.77 64.56 -18.52
N LEU A 198 16.67 64.63 -17.52
CA LEU A 198 16.33 64.88 -16.11
C LEU A 198 15.61 66.22 -15.95
N ARG A 199 16.05 67.27 -16.66
CA ARG A 199 15.37 68.58 -16.68
C ARG A 199 13.98 68.53 -17.33
N ARG A 200 13.78 67.63 -18.30
CA ARG A 200 12.47 67.34 -18.90
C ARG A 200 11.57 66.55 -17.95
N GLN A 201 12.14 65.66 -17.14
CA GLN A 201 11.42 64.79 -16.19
C GLN A 201 11.06 65.48 -14.87
N LEU A 202 11.92 66.37 -14.33
CA LEU A 202 11.66 67.10 -13.07
C LEU A 202 10.32 67.84 -13.04
N LYS A 203 9.87 68.41 -14.17
CA LYS A 203 8.63 69.20 -14.25
C LYS A 203 7.34 68.37 -14.10
N PRO A 204 7.17 67.20 -14.74
CA PRO A 204 6.10 66.27 -14.38
C PRO A 204 6.34 65.57 -13.03
N LEU A 205 7.59 65.23 -12.67
CA LEU A 205 7.87 64.51 -11.41
C LEU A 205 7.48 65.36 -10.18
N GLY A 206 7.69 66.67 -10.19
CA GLY A 206 7.26 67.57 -9.11
C GLY A 206 5.73 67.60 -8.91
N ARG A 207 4.94 67.41 -9.98
CA ARG A 207 3.48 67.22 -9.85
C ARG A 207 3.14 65.86 -9.27
N GLN A 208 3.89 64.82 -9.64
CA GLN A 208 3.75 63.49 -9.06
C GLN A 208 4.15 63.45 -7.58
N ALA A 209 5.13 64.27 -7.15
CA ALA A 209 5.50 64.43 -5.74
C ALA A 209 4.39 65.10 -4.90
N GLU A 210 3.71 66.12 -5.45
CA GLU A 210 2.54 66.71 -4.78
C GLU A 210 1.38 65.71 -4.68
N MET A 211 1.12 64.95 -5.75
CA MET A 211 0.14 63.87 -5.74
C MET A 211 0.53 62.74 -4.77
N ALA A 212 1.81 62.40 -4.67
CA ALA A 212 2.34 61.42 -3.73
C ALA A 212 2.15 61.86 -2.27
N ARG A 213 2.35 63.15 -1.95
CA ARG A 213 2.08 63.66 -0.60
C ARG A 213 0.60 63.54 -0.21
N ARG A 214 -0.31 63.90 -1.12
CA ARG A 214 -1.77 63.74 -0.89
C ARG A 214 -2.16 62.26 -0.80
N ALA A 215 -1.57 61.41 -1.65
CA ALA A 215 -1.79 59.97 -1.62
C ALA A 215 -1.25 59.32 -0.33
N GLN A 216 -0.14 59.81 0.24
CA GLN A 216 0.41 59.30 1.49
C GLN A 216 -0.55 59.53 2.67
N THR A 217 -1.20 60.70 2.76
CA THR A 217 -2.28 60.96 3.72
C THR A 217 -3.47 60.02 3.49
N ILE A 218 -3.97 59.94 2.25
CA ILE A 218 -5.11 59.08 1.88
C ILE A 218 -4.79 57.59 2.11
N GLN A 219 -3.55 57.16 1.95
CA GLN A 219 -3.07 55.81 2.27
C GLN A 219 -3.00 55.54 3.77
N ALA A 220 -2.66 56.55 4.59
CA ALA A 220 -2.72 56.43 6.05
C ALA A 220 -4.18 56.30 6.55
N ASP A 221 -5.09 57.13 6.04
CA ASP A 221 -6.54 57.01 6.29
C ASP A 221 -7.10 55.65 5.84
N LEU A 222 -6.71 55.20 4.65
CA LEU A 222 -7.10 53.90 4.12
C LEU A 222 -6.52 52.74 4.94
N ARG A 223 -5.32 52.89 5.52
CA ARG A 223 -4.71 51.89 6.41
C ARG A 223 -5.42 51.83 7.76
N ASP A 224 -5.67 52.96 8.42
CA ASP A 224 -6.45 53.01 9.68
C ASP A 224 -7.87 52.45 9.48
N ALA A 225 -8.57 52.86 8.44
CA ALA A 225 -9.91 52.34 8.15
C ALA A 225 -9.90 50.83 7.82
N ARG A 226 -8.90 50.32 7.08
CA ARG A 226 -8.76 48.88 6.79
C ARG A 226 -8.34 48.06 8.01
N LEU A 227 -7.47 48.57 8.87
CA LEU A 227 -7.09 47.90 10.13
C LEU A 227 -8.31 47.72 11.04
N ARG A 228 -9.14 48.77 11.20
CA ARG A 228 -10.37 48.70 12.00
C ARG A 228 -11.41 47.75 11.42
N LEU A 229 -11.57 47.73 10.10
CA LEU A 229 -12.44 46.76 9.41
C LEU A 229 -11.91 45.32 9.57
N ALA A 230 -10.61 45.09 9.45
CA ALA A 230 -10.01 43.77 9.67
C ALA A 230 -10.11 43.31 11.14
N ALA A 231 -9.98 44.22 12.10
CA ALA A 231 -10.15 43.91 13.53
C ALA A 231 -11.61 43.53 13.85
N ASP A 232 -12.57 44.26 13.29
CA ASP A 232 -14.01 44.00 13.40
C ASP A 232 -14.43 42.71 12.68
N ASP A 233 -13.88 42.44 11.49
CA ASP A 233 -14.03 41.16 10.78
C ASP A 233 -13.48 40.00 11.61
N LEU A 234 -12.29 40.14 12.19
CA LEU A 234 -11.66 39.11 13.02
C LEU A 234 -12.46 38.83 14.30
N VAL A 235 -12.92 39.86 14.99
CA VAL A 235 -13.80 39.73 16.16
C VAL A 235 -15.13 39.07 15.78
N THR A 236 -15.72 39.46 14.65
CA THR A 236 -16.96 38.86 14.14
C THR A 236 -16.78 37.38 13.80
N ARG A 237 -15.71 37.01 13.09
CA ARG A 237 -15.42 35.60 12.73
C ARG A 237 -15.12 34.74 13.95
N ARG A 238 -14.40 35.25 14.94
CA ARG A 238 -14.18 34.56 16.21
C ARG A 238 -15.50 34.34 16.97
N ALA A 239 -16.39 35.34 17.02
CA ALA A 239 -17.71 35.20 17.64
C ALA A 239 -18.64 34.23 16.88
N GLU A 240 -18.61 34.21 15.54
CA GLU A 240 -19.30 33.19 14.73
C GLU A 240 -18.77 31.78 15.05
N PHE A 241 -17.46 31.60 15.10
CA PHE A 241 -16.79 30.34 15.43
C PHE A 241 -17.17 29.85 16.84
N ASP A 242 -17.14 30.72 17.85
CA ASP A 242 -17.52 30.39 19.22
C ASP A 242 -19.00 29.98 19.34
N ASN A 243 -19.89 30.63 18.59
CA ASN A 243 -21.31 30.27 18.54
C ASN A 243 -21.54 28.92 17.83
N THR A 244 -20.81 28.62 16.76
CA THR A 244 -20.80 27.29 16.11
C THR A 244 -20.28 26.23 17.06
N ASN A 245 -19.20 26.50 17.81
CA ASN A 245 -18.63 25.60 18.80
C ASN A 245 -19.58 25.32 19.99
N GLN A 246 -20.35 26.32 20.44
CA GLN A 246 -21.43 26.13 21.43
C GLN A 246 -22.60 25.31 20.88
N THR A 247 -22.93 25.47 19.61
CA THR A 247 -23.97 24.68 18.93
C THR A 247 -23.54 23.22 18.80
N GLU A 248 -22.33 22.96 18.31
CA GLU A 248 -21.73 21.63 18.19
C GLU A 248 -21.67 20.91 19.55
N THR A 249 -21.17 21.55 20.60
CA THR A 249 -21.10 20.94 21.95
C THR A 249 -22.48 20.64 22.52
N THR A 250 -23.52 21.40 22.16
CA THR A 250 -24.91 21.10 22.54
C THR A 250 -25.42 19.87 21.79
N LEU A 251 -25.19 19.78 20.47
CA LEU A 251 -25.55 18.63 19.64
C LEU A 251 -24.79 17.36 20.03
N ARG A 252 -23.51 17.48 20.45
CA ARG A 252 -22.69 16.36 20.96
C ARG A 252 -23.30 15.79 22.25
N ARG A 253 -23.66 16.65 23.20
CA ARG A 253 -24.35 16.21 24.43
C ARG A 253 -25.69 15.52 24.12
N GLU A 254 -26.48 16.03 23.19
CA GLU A 254 -27.75 15.39 22.80
C GLU A 254 -27.53 14.06 22.07
N HIS A 255 -26.50 13.95 21.23
CA HIS A 255 -26.08 12.70 20.61
C HIS A 255 -25.69 11.64 21.66
N ASP A 256 -24.90 12.02 22.67
CA ASP A 256 -24.39 11.11 23.69
C ASP A 256 -25.51 10.69 24.68
N GLU A 257 -26.43 11.60 25.02
CA GLU A 257 -27.65 11.32 25.79
C GLU A 257 -28.57 10.34 25.05
N LEU A 258 -28.76 10.49 23.73
CA LEU A 258 -29.53 9.54 22.93
C LEU A 258 -28.80 8.22 22.71
N SER A 259 -27.47 8.21 22.58
CA SER A 259 -26.66 6.99 22.43
C SER A 259 -26.72 6.13 23.69
N THR A 260 -26.58 6.73 24.87
CA THR A 260 -26.77 6.04 26.16
C THR A 260 -28.17 5.43 26.29
N ARG A 261 -29.19 6.13 25.77
CA ARG A 261 -30.57 5.62 25.73
C ARG A 261 -30.76 4.50 24.70
N LEU A 262 -30.08 4.55 23.55
CA LEU A 262 -30.09 3.48 22.55
C LEU A 262 -29.47 2.21 23.12
N GLU A 263 -28.31 2.28 23.78
CA GLU A 263 -27.70 1.14 24.48
C GLU A 263 -28.66 0.51 25.49
N THR A 264 -29.35 1.36 26.28
CA THR A 264 -30.37 0.90 27.24
C THR A 264 -31.54 0.21 26.56
N ALA A 265 -32.08 0.80 25.49
CA ALA A 265 -33.22 0.26 24.74
C ALA A 265 -32.87 -1.05 23.99
N THR A 266 -31.64 -1.20 23.50
CA THR A 266 -31.13 -2.44 22.91
C THR A 266 -30.97 -3.52 23.98
N ALA A 267 -30.45 -3.19 25.18
CA ALA A 267 -30.39 -4.16 26.28
C ALA A 267 -31.79 -4.62 26.74
N GLU A 268 -32.79 -3.73 26.73
CA GLU A 268 -34.20 -4.10 26.95
C GLU A 268 -34.79 -4.94 25.80
N LEU A 269 -34.44 -4.65 24.54
CA LEU A 269 -34.81 -5.44 23.36
C LEU A 269 -34.33 -6.88 23.49
N ASP A 270 -33.03 -7.09 23.72
CA ASP A 270 -32.40 -8.41 23.80
C ASP A 270 -32.98 -9.24 24.97
N ALA A 271 -33.16 -8.60 26.13
CA ALA A 271 -33.81 -9.21 27.30
C ALA A 271 -35.28 -9.56 27.03
N HIS A 272 -35.98 -8.78 26.21
CA HIS A 272 -37.33 -9.11 25.76
C HIS A 272 -37.37 -10.22 24.71
N GLU A 273 -36.39 -10.32 23.81
CA GLU A 273 -36.33 -11.33 22.76
C GLU A 273 -36.03 -12.72 23.36
N SER A 274 -35.03 -12.80 24.25
CA SER A 274 -34.76 -14.01 25.07
C SER A 274 -35.99 -14.44 25.87
N ALA A 275 -36.64 -13.51 26.59
CA ALA A 275 -37.83 -13.84 27.38
C ALA A 275 -39.02 -14.30 26.52
N VAL A 276 -39.14 -13.85 25.27
CA VAL A 276 -40.17 -14.35 24.32
C VAL A 276 -39.84 -15.76 23.84
N GLY A 277 -38.55 -16.08 23.61
CA GLY A 277 -38.08 -17.43 23.28
C GLY A 277 -38.47 -18.45 24.35
N ASP A 278 -37.99 -18.26 25.58
CA ASP A 278 -38.30 -19.10 26.76
C ASP A 278 -39.81 -19.31 26.93
N LEU A 279 -40.60 -18.26 26.75
CA LEU A 279 -42.06 -18.31 26.89
C LEU A 279 -42.75 -19.01 25.72
N SER A 280 -42.15 -19.03 24.52
CA SER A 280 -42.65 -19.82 23.40
C SER A 280 -42.48 -21.32 23.64
N GLU A 281 -41.28 -21.77 24.04
CA GLU A 281 -41.05 -23.17 24.37
C GLU A 281 -41.97 -23.64 25.52
N ARG A 282 -42.10 -22.83 26.57
CA ARG A 282 -43.01 -23.10 27.69
C ARG A 282 -44.48 -23.14 27.25
N ALA A 283 -44.91 -22.25 26.35
CA ALA A 283 -46.28 -22.23 25.83
C ALA A 283 -46.58 -23.49 25.01
N ASP A 284 -45.68 -23.89 24.12
CA ASP A 284 -45.88 -25.03 23.23
C ASP A 284 -45.78 -26.35 24.02
N ALA A 285 -44.89 -26.45 25.00
CA ALA A 285 -44.86 -27.57 25.95
C ALA A 285 -46.15 -27.66 26.78
N ALA A 286 -46.73 -26.54 27.20
CA ALA A 286 -48.03 -26.52 27.90
C ALA A 286 -49.18 -26.93 26.99
N GLN A 287 -49.22 -26.43 25.75
CA GLN A 287 -50.21 -26.78 24.72
C GLN A 287 -50.16 -28.27 24.37
N GLN A 288 -48.97 -28.84 24.16
CA GLN A 288 -48.80 -30.29 23.92
C GLN A 288 -49.29 -31.13 25.11
N ARG A 289 -48.97 -30.72 26.36
CA ARG A 289 -49.45 -31.42 27.57
C ARG A 289 -50.97 -31.37 27.69
N TRP A 290 -51.59 -30.21 27.46
CA TRP A 290 -53.04 -30.06 27.43
C TRP A 290 -53.70 -30.93 26.36
N PHE A 291 -53.15 -30.97 25.14
CA PHE A 291 -53.68 -31.80 24.05
C PHE A 291 -53.58 -33.31 24.38
N ARG A 292 -52.42 -33.78 24.86
CA ARG A 292 -52.21 -35.18 25.26
C ARG A 292 -53.15 -35.61 26.40
N LEU A 293 -53.39 -34.74 27.39
CA LEU A 293 -54.33 -35.00 28.49
C LEU A 293 -55.79 -35.01 28.00
N SER A 294 -56.16 -34.09 27.10
CA SER A 294 -57.52 -34.02 26.54
C SER A 294 -57.84 -35.25 25.68
N ALA A 295 -56.90 -35.70 24.84
CA ALA A 295 -57.03 -36.92 24.05
C ALA A 295 -57.01 -38.21 24.91
N LEU A 296 -56.42 -38.18 26.11
CA LEU A 296 -56.55 -39.26 27.08
C LEU A 296 -57.91 -39.23 27.78
N ALA A 297 -58.42 -38.05 28.15
CA ALA A 297 -59.73 -37.86 28.75
C ALA A 297 -60.87 -38.38 27.85
N GLU A 298 -60.88 -38.04 26.56
CA GLU A 298 -61.92 -38.56 25.63
C GLU A 298 -61.82 -40.08 25.42
N ARG A 299 -60.61 -40.66 25.32
CA ARG A 299 -60.47 -42.13 25.21
C ARG A 299 -61.00 -42.86 26.44
N VAL A 300 -60.74 -42.34 27.64
CA VAL A 300 -61.31 -42.89 28.89
C VAL A 300 -62.82 -42.66 28.94
N GLY A 301 -63.30 -41.48 28.54
CA GLY A 301 -64.74 -41.18 28.44
C GLY A 301 -65.49 -42.12 27.48
N ALA A 302 -64.94 -42.39 26.30
CA ALA A 302 -65.46 -43.36 25.35
C ALA A 302 -65.46 -44.79 25.93
N THR A 303 -64.38 -45.17 26.62
CA THR A 303 -64.30 -46.48 27.31
C THR A 303 -65.36 -46.61 28.40
N VAL A 304 -65.62 -45.56 29.18
CA VAL A 304 -66.68 -45.51 30.19
C VAL A 304 -68.07 -45.61 29.57
N ARG A 305 -68.34 -44.90 28.46
CA ARG A 305 -69.62 -44.99 27.71
C ARG A 305 -69.89 -46.44 27.30
N ILE A 306 -68.96 -47.04 26.55
CA ILE A 306 -69.07 -48.43 26.06
C ILE A 306 -69.20 -49.43 27.21
N ALA A 307 -68.40 -49.31 28.27
CA ALA A 307 -68.47 -50.22 29.43
C ALA A 307 -69.81 -50.12 30.18
N SER A 308 -70.38 -48.91 30.29
CA SER A 308 -71.68 -48.68 30.94
C SER A 308 -72.84 -49.25 30.13
N GLU A 309 -72.87 -48.99 28.82
CA GLU A 309 -73.85 -49.55 27.88
C GLU A 309 -73.80 -51.09 27.86
N ARG A 310 -72.58 -51.65 27.87
CA ARG A 310 -72.35 -53.11 27.86
C ARG A 310 -72.75 -53.76 29.18
N ALA A 311 -72.55 -53.09 30.31
CA ALA A 311 -73.08 -53.55 31.60
C ALA A 311 -74.62 -53.61 31.56
N GLN A 312 -75.29 -52.53 31.15
CA GLN A 312 -76.76 -52.46 31.06
C GLN A 312 -77.37 -53.54 30.13
N HIS A 313 -76.77 -53.80 28.96
CA HIS A 313 -77.25 -54.83 28.03
C HIS A 313 -77.02 -56.28 28.52
N LEU A 314 -76.07 -56.49 29.43
CA LEU A 314 -75.79 -57.81 30.01
C LEU A 314 -76.63 -58.08 31.27
N ASP A 315 -76.97 -57.04 32.03
CA ASP A 315 -77.77 -57.10 33.26
C ASP A 315 -79.29 -57.32 33.01
N ALA A 316 -79.77 -57.05 31.80
CA ALA A 316 -81.15 -57.34 31.39
C ALA A 316 -81.46 -58.85 31.37
N GLU A 317 -82.45 -59.29 32.17
CA GLU A 317 -82.91 -60.69 32.19
C GLU A 317 -83.55 -61.10 30.85
N PRO A 318 -83.14 -62.24 30.26
CA PRO A 318 -83.84 -62.83 29.12
C PRO A 318 -85.09 -63.59 29.57
N GLU A 319 -86.16 -63.55 28.76
CA GLU A 319 -87.38 -64.34 29.03
C GLU A 319 -87.07 -65.85 29.03
N THR A 320 -87.24 -66.50 30.17
CA THR A 320 -87.15 -67.96 30.29
C THR A 320 -88.44 -68.60 29.79
N SER A 321 -88.43 -69.12 28.56
CA SER A 321 -89.49 -70.00 28.07
C SER A 321 -89.60 -71.25 28.96
N GLY A 322 -90.78 -71.49 29.53
CA GLY A 322 -91.04 -72.63 30.39
C GLY A 322 -91.31 -73.90 29.60
N GLY A 323 -90.27 -74.68 29.29
CA GLY A 323 -90.42 -76.03 28.76
C GLY A 323 -91.04 -76.99 29.80
N PRO A 324 -91.67 -78.11 29.36
CA PRO A 324 -92.17 -79.15 30.27
C PRO A 324 -91.07 -79.72 31.16
N ASP A 325 -91.41 -80.31 32.31
CA ASP A 325 -90.39 -80.92 33.16
C ASP A 325 -89.83 -82.20 32.53
N PRO A 326 -88.50 -82.34 32.35
CA PRO A 326 -87.89 -83.58 31.88
C PRO A 326 -88.27 -84.81 32.71
N ASP A 327 -88.45 -84.66 34.01
CA ASP A 327 -88.71 -85.77 34.92
C ASP A 327 -90.18 -86.24 34.79
N GLU A 328 -91.10 -85.32 34.49
CA GLU A 328 -92.49 -85.66 34.11
C GLU A 328 -92.56 -86.35 32.73
N LEU A 329 -91.76 -85.89 31.76
CA LEU A 329 -91.68 -86.51 30.42
C LEU A 329 -91.10 -87.93 30.48
N GLU A 330 -90.12 -88.18 31.35
CA GLU A 330 -89.51 -89.49 31.54
C GLU A 330 -90.46 -90.45 32.28
N ALA A 331 -91.17 -89.98 33.30
CA ALA A 331 -92.23 -90.75 33.95
C ALA A 331 -93.39 -91.13 32.99
N GLN A 332 -93.80 -90.20 32.12
CA GLN A 332 -94.79 -90.49 31.06
C GLN A 332 -94.27 -91.51 30.03
N ALA A 333 -92.96 -91.52 29.75
CA ALA A 333 -92.38 -92.51 28.86
C ALA A 333 -92.45 -93.93 29.44
N ASP A 334 -92.21 -94.08 30.75
CA ASP A 334 -92.26 -95.37 31.43
C ASP A 334 -93.68 -95.92 31.56
N GLU A 335 -94.69 -95.07 31.85
CA GLU A 335 -96.11 -95.49 31.82
C GLU A 335 -96.52 -95.98 30.42
N VAL A 336 -96.08 -95.26 29.37
CA VAL A 336 -96.36 -95.64 27.97
C VAL A 336 -95.65 -96.94 27.59
N ALA A 337 -94.41 -97.16 28.03
CA ALA A 337 -93.67 -98.40 27.76
C ALA A 337 -94.29 -99.62 28.45
N GLU A 338 -94.73 -99.49 29.70
CA GLU A 338 -95.44 -100.56 30.41
C GLU A 338 -96.80 -100.88 29.77
N ARG A 339 -97.47 -99.86 29.22
CA ARG A 339 -98.71 -100.03 28.45
C ARG A 339 -98.47 -100.68 27.08
N GLU A 340 -97.39 -100.34 26.38
CA GLU A 340 -96.98 -100.98 25.13
C GLU A 340 -96.71 -102.48 25.36
N ARG A 341 -95.98 -102.84 26.42
CA ARG A 341 -95.69 -104.23 26.79
C ARG A 341 -96.94 -105.10 26.92
N ARG A 342 -97.93 -104.66 27.71
CA ARG A 342 -99.18 -105.42 27.94
C ARG A 342 -100.00 -105.60 26.66
N LEU A 343 -100.02 -104.59 25.78
CA LEU A 343 -100.73 -104.67 24.50
C LEU A 343 -100.03 -105.60 23.48
N LEU A 344 -98.70 -105.76 23.59
CA LEU A 344 -97.96 -106.78 22.83
C LEU A 344 -98.19 -108.20 23.36
N GLU A 345 -98.37 -108.35 24.68
CA GLU A 345 -98.76 -109.62 25.31
C GLU A 345 -100.19 -110.04 24.91
N GLU A 346 -101.18 -109.12 24.99
CA GLU A 346 -102.56 -109.34 24.48
C GLU A 346 -102.57 -109.74 22.99
N LEU A 347 -101.74 -109.07 22.17
CA LEU A 347 -101.61 -109.35 20.74
C LEU A 347 -101.04 -110.75 20.47
N ALA A 348 -100.10 -111.23 21.29
CA ALA A 348 -99.54 -112.57 21.14
C ALA A 348 -100.60 -113.66 21.40
N GLU A 349 -101.36 -113.54 22.50
CA GLU A 349 -102.46 -114.48 22.80
C GLU A 349 -103.57 -114.49 21.75
N SER A 350 -103.89 -113.33 21.16
CA SER A 350 -104.87 -113.26 20.08
C SER A 350 -104.33 -113.87 18.77
N ARG A 351 -103.02 -113.74 18.49
CA ARG A 351 -102.40 -114.35 17.30
C ARG A 351 -102.37 -115.87 17.39
N GLU A 352 -102.05 -116.45 18.55
CA GLU A 352 -102.10 -117.91 18.76
C GLU A 352 -103.52 -118.47 18.54
N ARG A 353 -104.55 -117.76 19.05
CA ARG A 353 -105.96 -118.09 18.80
C ARG A 353 -106.35 -117.97 17.32
N LEU A 354 -105.83 -116.96 16.62
CA LEU A 354 -106.06 -116.79 15.19
C LEU A 354 -105.41 -117.90 14.36
N ASP A 355 -104.17 -118.28 14.64
CA ASP A 355 -103.48 -119.31 13.88
C ASP A 355 -104.08 -120.71 14.12
N ALA A 356 -104.65 -120.97 15.30
CA ALA A 356 -105.51 -122.13 15.54
C ALA A 356 -106.82 -122.09 14.70
N ALA A 357 -107.52 -120.95 14.66
CA ALA A 357 -108.73 -120.79 13.85
C ALA A 357 -108.45 -120.88 12.34
N ARG A 358 -107.27 -120.42 11.89
CA ARG A 358 -106.80 -120.53 10.51
C ARG A 358 -106.49 -121.96 10.07
N ALA A 359 -106.02 -122.81 10.98
CA ALA A 359 -105.76 -124.22 10.66
C ALA A 359 -107.07 -124.95 10.31
N GLU A 360 -108.09 -124.80 11.15
CA GLU A 360 -109.45 -125.31 10.87
C GLU A 360 -110.04 -124.64 9.61
N LEU A 361 -109.87 -123.31 9.45
CA LEU A 361 -110.34 -122.62 8.25
C LEU A 361 -109.70 -123.19 6.99
N ALA A 362 -108.38 -123.37 6.94
CA ALA A 362 -107.68 -123.84 5.75
C ALA A 362 -108.14 -125.24 5.31
N GLU A 363 -108.46 -126.13 6.26
CA GLU A 363 -109.02 -127.44 5.96
C GLU A 363 -110.41 -127.35 5.30
N ARG A 364 -111.29 -126.45 5.78
CA ARG A 364 -112.62 -126.23 5.17
C ARG A 364 -112.55 -125.41 3.88
N GLU A 365 -111.69 -124.41 3.83
CA GLU A 365 -111.49 -123.55 2.67
C GLU A 365 -110.77 -124.26 1.53
N GLN A 366 -109.92 -125.26 1.76
CA GLN A 366 -109.39 -126.04 0.65
C GLN A 366 -110.53 -126.72 -0.14
N VAL A 367 -111.53 -127.25 0.58
CA VAL A 367 -112.75 -127.85 0.00
C VAL A 367 -113.66 -126.80 -0.66
N ALA A 368 -113.60 -125.53 -0.24
CA ALA A 368 -114.39 -124.42 -0.77
C ALA A 368 -113.65 -123.44 -1.73
N ALA A 369 -112.35 -123.63 -1.94
CA ALA A 369 -111.54 -122.78 -2.82
C ALA A 369 -111.34 -123.42 -4.20
N GLU A 370 -111.54 -124.73 -4.33
CA GLU A 370 -111.92 -125.33 -5.61
C GLU A 370 -113.26 -124.73 -6.09
N ALA A 371 -114.16 -124.48 -5.12
CA ALA A 371 -115.56 -124.12 -5.25
C ALA A 371 -115.89 -122.64 -5.57
N GLU A 372 -115.25 -121.68 -4.87
CA GLU A 372 -115.60 -120.23 -4.93
C GLU A 372 -114.63 -119.35 -5.72
N ARG A 373 -113.54 -119.94 -6.23
CA ARG A 373 -113.15 -119.60 -7.61
C ARG A 373 -114.42 -119.74 -8.48
N ALA A 374 -114.41 -119.15 -9.67
CA ALA A 374 -115.43 -119.18 -10.81
C ALA A 374 -116.25 -117.83 -10.52
N HIS A 375 -116.73 -117.47 -9.33
CA HIS A 375 -117.64 -116.31 -9.27
C HIS A 375 -117.02 -114.91 -9.59
N LEU A 376 -115.86 -114.54 -9.05
CA LEU A 376 -115.60 -113.11 -8.75
C LEU A 376 -114.76 -112.27 -9.75
N ALA A 377 -114.27 -112.81 -10.87
CA ALA A 377 -113.32 -112.15 -11.78
C ALA A 377 -113.84 -110.95 -12.63
N ALA A 378 -114.66 -110.05 -12.09
CA ALA A 378 -115.60 -109.25 -12.89
C ALA A 378 -115.66 -107.71 -12.70
N ALA A 379 -115.25 -107.12 -11.56
CA ALA A 379 -115.94 -105.90 -11.10
C ALA A 379 -115.17 -104.56 -10.93
N ARG A 380 -113.92 -104.50 -10.43
CA ARG A 380 -113.39 -103.24 -9.84
C ARG A 380 -111.91 -102.87 -10.12
N ALA A 381 -111.56 -102.76 -11.40
CA ALA A 381 -110.64 -101.71 -11.87
C ALA A 381 -111.48 -100.43 -12.18
N GLU A 382 -111.00 -99.24 -12.55
CA GLU A 382 -109.71 -98.79 -13.14
C GLU A 382 -109.42 -97.29 -12.83
N ALA A 383 -110.37 -96.57 -12.18
CA ALA A 383 -110.55 -95.12 -12.39
C ALA A 383 -109.61 -94.17 -11.60
N ASP A 384 -109.58 -94.26 -10.26
CA ASP A 384 -109.20 -93.10 -9.41
C ASP A 384 -107.69 -92.80 -9.33
N ARG A 385 -106.83 -93.68 -9.87
CA ARG A 385 -105.37 -93.65 -9.61
C ARG A 385 -104.60 -92.58 -10.41
N ARG A 386 -105.19 -91.99 -11.45
CA ARG A 386 -104.41 -91.35 -12.54
C ARG A 386 -104.15 -89.85 -12.41
N GLU A 387 -104.89 -89.11 -11.58
CA GLU A 387 -104.76 -87.64 -11.49
C GLU A 387 -103.63 -87.18 -10.55
N GLY A 388 -103.50 -87.80 -9.36
CA GLY A 388 -102.65 -87.29 -8.28
C GLY A 388 -101.15 -87.25 -8.58
N LEU A 389 -100.65 -88.21 -9.37
CA LEU A 389 -99.22 -88.38 -9.65
C LEU A 389 -98.60 -87.23 -10.47
N ALA A 390 -99.37 -86.59 -11.36
CA ALA A 390 -98.84 -85.58 -12.27
C ALA A 390 -98.47 -84.26 -11.57
N ARG A 391 -99.15 -83.92 -10.47
CA ARG A 391 -99.01 -82.61 -9.78
C ARG A 391 -97.74 -82.51 -8.93
N LEU A 392 -97.26 -83.64 -8.39
CA LEU A 392 -96.08 -83.70 -7.52
C LEU A 392 -94.76 -83.59 -8.30
N SER A 393 -94.70 -84.11 -9.54
CA SER A 393 -93.45 -84.13 -10.33
C SER A 393 -92.91 -82.73 -10.61
N GLY A 394 -93.73 -81.82 -11.16
CA GLY A 394 -93.26 -80.50 -11.60
C GLY A 394 -92.80 -79.56 -10.48
N GLN A 395 -93.10 -79.86 -9.21
CA GLN A 395 -92.60 -79.10 -8.07
C GLN A 395 -91.13 -79.45 -7.74
N VAL A 396 -90.72 -80.70 -7.97
CA VAL A 396 -89.33 -81.18 -7.79
C VAL A 396 -88.40 -80.52 -8.81
N ASP A 397 -88.76 -80.59 -10.09
CA ASP A 397 -87.95 -80.07 -11.21
C ASP A 397 -87.64 -78.57 -11.07
N THR A 398 -88.59 -77.81 -10.53
CA THR A 398 -88.46 -76.36 -10.30
C THR A 398 -87.40 -76.04 -9.24
N MET A 399 -87.39 -76.76 -8.11
CA MET A 399 -86.42 -76.49 -7.03
C MET A 399 -85.02 -76.99 -7.37
N ARG A 400 -84.92 -78.11 -8.10
CA ARG A 400 -83.64 -78.62 -8.61
C ARG A 400 -82.90 -77.59 -9.47
N THR A 401 -83.60 -77.00 -10.45
CA THR A 401 -83.05 -75.95 -11.33
C THR A 401 -82.53 -74.74 -10.54
N ARG A 402 -83.15 -74.42 -9.39
CA ARG A 402 -82.75 -73.31 -8.52
C ARG A 402 -81.45 -73.59 -7.75
N VAL A 403 -81.23 -74.82 -7.31
CA VAL A 403 -79.96 -75.22 -6.65
C VAL A 403 -78.79 -75.13 -7.63
N GLU A 404 -78.97 -75.68 -8.83
CA GLU A 404 -77.94 -75.71 -9.90
C GLU A 404 -77.47 -74.29 -10.27
N SER A 405 -78.38 -73.30 -10.33
CA SER A 405 -78.03 -71.89 -10.57
C SER A 405 -77.29 -71.19 -9.42
N ILE A 406 -77.44 -71.66 -8.18
CA ILE A 406 -76.70 -71.12 -7.02
C ILE A 406 -75.28 -71.69 -7.00
N ASP A 407 -75.11 -72.98 -7.31
CA ASP A 407 -73.82 -73.64 -7.44
C ASP A 407 -72.90 -72.97 -8.48
N GLU A 408 -73.42 -72.63 -9.67
CA GLU A 408 -72.66 -71.87 -10.69
C GLU A 408 -72.20 -70.49 -10.19
N THR A 409 -72.93 -69.87 -9.26
CA THR A 409 -72.63 -68.55 -8.73
C THR A 409 -71.58 -68.63 -7.62
N VAL A 410 -71.69 -69.62 -6.73
CA VAL A 410 -70.71 -69.91 -5.67
C VAL A 410 -69.35 -70.31 -6.27
N ALA A 411 -69.34 -71.14 -7.32
CA ALA A 411 -68.11 -71.49 -8.03
C ALA A 411 -67.40 -70.26 -8.63
N ARG A 412 -68.16 -69.36 -9.25
CA ARG A 412 -67.63 -68.12 -9.85
C ARG A 412 -67.07 -67.14 -8.82
N LEU A 413 -67.74 -66.99 -7.67
CA LEU A 413 -67.24 -66.19 -6.57
C LEU A 413 -65.97 -66.78 -5.95
N SER A 414 -65.88 -68.11 -5.85
CA SER A 414 -64.69 -68.79 -5.33
C SER A 414 -63.45 -68.49 -6.15
N THR A 415 -63.51 -68.56 -7.49
CA THR A 415 -62.39 -68.11 -8.35
C THR A 415 -62.04 -66.64 -8.15
N GLY A 416 -63.04 -65.77 -7.99
CA GLY A 416 -62.82 -64.34 -7.71
C GLY A 416 -62.17 -64.07 -6.35
N ILE A 417 -62.44 -64.90 -5.34
CA ILE A 417 -61.80 -64.87 -4.02
C ILE A 417 -60.32 -65.26 -4.15
N ASP A 418 -60.00 -66.32 -4.90
CA ASP A 418 -58.62 -66.78 -5.12
C ASP A 418 -57.81 -65.70 -5.88
N ASP A 419 -58.38 -65.13 -6.95
CA ASP A 419 -57.78 -64.03 -7.72
C ASP A 419 -57.58 -62.76 -6.88
N ALA A 420 -58.44 -62.49 -5.89
CA ALA A 420 -58.28 -61.37 -4.96
C ALA A 420 -57.23 -61.66 -3.87
N ALA A 421 -57.21 -62.88 -3.32
CA ALA A 421 -56.22 -63.32 -2.34
C ALA A 421 -54.79 -63.24 -2.89
N ALA A 422 -54.59 -63.72 -4.12
CA ALA A 422 -53.29 -63.66 -4.80
C ALA A 422 -52.81 -62.20 -5.00
N ARG A 423 -53.73 -61.30 -5.40
CA ARG A 423 -53.43 -59.87 -5.55
C ARG A 423 -53.07 -59.21 -4.20
N ALA A 424 -53.83 -59.49 -3.14
CA ALA A 424 -53.56 -58.96 -1.80
C ALA A 424 -52.22 -59.45 -1.23
N GLN A 425 -51.89 -60.74 -1.43
CA GLN A 425 -50.58 -61.27 -1.03
C GLN A 425 -49.43 -60.64 -1.82
N GLN A 426 -49.60 -60.40 -3.13
CA GLN A 426 -48.58 -59.75 -3.95
C GLN A 426 -48.34 -58.30 -3.50
N THR A 427 -49.39 -57.47 -3.38
CA THR A 427 -49.23 -56.06 -3.00
C THR A 427 -48.72 -55.89 -1.57
N GLN A 428 -49.09 -56.80 -0.65
CA GLN A 428 -48.52 -56.85 0.70
C GLN A 428 -47.02 -57.19 0.68
N ALA A 429 -46.58 -58.17 -0.11
CA ALA A 429 -45.16 -58.52 -0.24
C ALA A 429 -44.33 -57.41 -0.92
N GLU A 430 -44.90 -56.71 -1.90
CA GLU A 430 -44.29 -55.52 -2.51
C GLU A 430 -44.17 -54.37 -1.50
N PHE A 431 -45.20 -54.14 -0.68
CA PHE A 431 -45.18 -53.16 0.42
C PHE A 431 -44.09 -53.49 1.46
N GLU A 432 -44.03 -54.72 1.95
CA GLU A 432 -43.02 -55.16 2.94
C GLU A 432 -41.59 -55.06 2.39
N THR A 433 -41.39 -55.34 1.09
CA THR A 433 -40.10 -55.19 0.41
C THR A 433 -39.65 -53.72 0.31
N VAL A 434 -40.58 -52.78 0.12
CA VAL A 434 -40.26 -51.35 0.13
C VAL A 434 -40.07 -50.84 1.57
N GLN A 435 -40.84 -51.37 2.52
CA GLN A 435 -40.72 -51.01 3.93
C GLN A 435 -39.36 -51.39 4.53
N SER A 436 -38.78 -52.54 4.14
CA SER A 436 -37.44 -52.94 4.63
C SER A 436 -36.33 -51.98 4.17
N ARG A 437 -36.45 -51.42 2.97
CA ARG A 437 -35.49 -50.45 2.40
C ARG A 437 -35.48 -49.10 3.12
N VAL A 438 -36.61 -48.68 3.68
CA VAL A 438 -36.67 -47.46 4.52
C VAL A 438 -35.73 -47.62 5.71
N GLY A 439 -35.80 -48.75 6.42
CA GLY A 439 -34.93 -49.02 7.57
C GLY A 439 -33.43 -49.17 7.25
N GLU A 440 -33.06 -49.39 5.97
CA GLU A 440 -31.66 -49.35 5.52
C GLU A 440 -31.19 -47.92 5.20
N LEU A 441 -32.10 -47.01 4.82
CA LEU A 441 -31.80 -45.64 4.43
C LEU A 441 -31.87 -44.66 5.61
N ASP A 442 -32.90 -44.75 6.46
CA ASP A 442 -32.98 -44.01 7.74
C ASP A 442 -31.72 -44.27 8.61
N ALA A 443 -31.11 -45.46 8.49
CA ALA A 443 -29.87 -45.82 9.17
C ALA A 443 -28.59 -45.26 8.50
N GLY A 444 -28.68 -44.86 7.23
CA GLY A 444 -27.61 -44.17 6.50
C GLY A 444 -27.65 -42.65 6.66
N GLU A 445 -28.87 -42.08 6.70
CA GLU A 445 -29.17 -40.65 6.93
C GLU A 445 -28.45 -40.12 8.19
N VAL A 446 -28.59 -40.80 9.32
CA VAL A 446 -27.90 -40.46 10.58
C VAL A 446 -26.37 -40.38 10.43
N GLY A 447 -25.78 -41.22 9.55
CA GLY A 447 -24.35 -41.19 9.24
C GLY A 447 -23.93 -40.01 8.36
N LEU A 448 -24.85 -39.46 7.56
CA LEU A 448 -24.68 -38.25 6.75
C LEU A 448 -24.86 -37.00 7.60
N ASP A 449 -25.87 -36.95 8.49
CA ASP A 449 -26.03 -35.90 9.51
C ASP A 449 -24.77 -35.76 10.37
N GLU A 450 -24.33 -36.86 11.00
CA GLU A 450 -23.09 -36.85 11.79
C GLU A 450 -21.88 -36.41 10.95
N HIS A 451 -21.87 -36.67 9.63
CA HIS A 451 -20.78 -36.21 8.75
C HIS A 451 -20.87 -34.70 8.49
N HIS A 452 -22.06 -34.18 8.18
CA HIS A 452 -22.32 -32.77 7.93
C HIS A 452 -21.98 -31.93 9.16
N ASP A 453 -22.50 -32.28 10.34
CA ASP A 453 -22.19 -31.61 11.62
C ASP A 453 -20.69 -31.54 11.90
N ARG A 454 -19.94 -32.62 11.63
CA ARG A 454 -18.48 -32.65 11.77
C ARG A 454 -17.78 -31.72 10.78
N THR A 455 -18.25 -31.64 9.52
CA THR A 455 -17.67 -30.74 8.51
C THR A 455 -17.99 -29.26 8.80
N VAL A 456 -19.22 -28.93 9.18
CA VAL A 456 -19.63 -27.57 9.59
C VAL A 456 -18.89 -27.12 10.84
N THR A 457 -18.74 -28.01 11.84
CA THR A 457 -17.94 -27.72 13.04
C THR A 457 -16.47 -27.45 12.71
N ALA A 458 -15.90 -28.20 11.75
CA ALA A 458 -14.53 -27.98 11.29
C ALA A 458 -14.36 -26.69 10.47
N LEU A 459 -15.35 -26.32 9.67
CA LEU A 459 -15.38 -25.03 8.94
C LEU A 459 -15.39 -23.85 9.92
N ARG A 460 -16.31 -23.84 10.91
CA ARG A 460 -16.38 -22.78 11.93
C ARG A 460 -15.05 -22.59 12.67
N LEU A 461 -14.35 -23.68 12.99
CA LEU A 461 -13.03 -23.62 13.64
C LEU A 461 -11.94 -23.05 12.72
N ALA A 462 -12.04 -23.27 11.41
CA ALA A 462 -11.15 -22.64 10.42
C ALA A 462 -11.49 -21.15 10.24
N ASP A 463 -12.78 -20.78 10.19
CA ASP A 463 -13.23 -19.38 10.15
C ASP A 463 -12.72 -18.58 11.35
N GLU A 464 -12.85 -19.14 12.56
CA GLU A 464 -12.36 -18.55 13.81
C GLU A 464 -10.83 -18.36 13.78
N ARG A 465 -10.09 -19.34 13.25
CA ARG A 465 -8.63 -19.27 13.11
C ARG A 465 -8.17 -18.25 12.05
N VAL A 466 -8.91 -18.14 10.95
CA VAL A 466 -8.68 -17.11 9.92
C VAL A 466 -8.92 -15.70 10.50
N ALA A 467 -10.01 -15.51 11.25
CA ALA A 467 -10.32 -14.23 11.88
C ALA A 467 -9.28 -13.82 12.92
N GLU A 468 -8.80 -14.76 13.74
CA GLU A 468 -7.69 -14.55 14.70
C GLU A 468 -6.41 -14.09 13.98
N LEU A 469 -5.99 -14.81 12.93
CA LEU A 469 -4.77 -14.50 12.19
C LEU A 469 -4.88 -13.17 11.43
N GLN A 470 -6.01 -12.87 10.80
CA GLN A 470 -6.26 -11.55 10.18
C GLN A 470 -6.25 -10.41 11.20
N ALA A 471 -6.66 -10.64 12.45
CA ALA A 471 -6.60 -9.61 13.50
C ALA A 471 -5.15 -9.38 13.96
N ALA A 472 -4.36 -10.45 14.08
CA ALA A 472 -2.96 -10.40 14.45
C ALA A 472 -2.07 -9.76 13.36
N GLU A 473 -2.23 -10.15 12.10
CA GLU A 473 -1.50 -9.61 10.94
C GLU A 473 -1.68 -8.09 10.86
N ARG A 474 -2.94 -7.62 10.83
CA ARG A 474 -3.26 -6.18 10.86
C ARG A 474 -2.77 -5.46 12.11
N ALA A 475 -2.50 -6.14 13.23
CA ALA A 475 -1.84 -5.52 14.39
C ALA A 475 -0.34 -5.34 14.16
N ALA A 476 0.35 -6.35 13.61
CA ALA A 476 1.75 -6.29 13.25
C ALA A 476 2.03 -5.24 12.15
N GLU A 477 1.21 -5.18 11.08
CA GLU A 477 1.31 -4.15 10.03
C GLU A 477 1.24 -2.72 10.60
N ARG A 478 0.33 -2.46 11.55
CA ARG A 478 0.21 -1.16 12.22
C ARG A 478 1.42 -0.84 13.11
N GLN A 479 2.02 -1.85 13.74
CA GLN A 479 3.26 -1.70 14.50
C GLN A 479 4.44 -1.38 13.57
N VAL A 480 4.59 -2.08 12.45
CA VAL A 480 5.58 -1.80 11.39
C VAL A 480 5.44 -0.35 10.90
N ALA A 481 4.24 0.09 10.51
CA ALA A 481 3.99 1.45 10.05
C ALA A 481 4.28 2.52 11.14
N SER A 482 3.95 2.24 12.40
CA SER A 482 4.22 3.15 13.52
C SER A 482 5.72 3.25 13.84
N LEU A 483 6.46 2.15 13.78
CA LEU A 483 7.90 2.13 14.00
C LEU A 483 8.66 2.80 12.85
N GLN A 484 8.26 2.58 11.60
CA GLN A 484 8.82 3.28 10.44
C GLN A 484 8.66 4.80 10.59
N ALA A 485 7.43 5.28 10.89
CA ALA A 485 7.17 6.71 11.10
C ALA A 485 7.97 7.30 12.27
N ARG A 486 8.21 6.52 13.34
CA ARG A 486 9.07 6.92 14.48
C ARG A 486 10.55 7.01 14.06
N ILE A 487 11.05 6.05 13.29
CA ILE A 487 12.42 6.05 12.76
C ILE A 487 12.64 7.27 11.87
N ASP A 488 11.71 7.57 10.97
CA ASP A 488 11.80 8.71 10.06
C ASP A 488 11.79 10.04 10.84
N ALA A 489 10.87 10.20 11.80
CA ALA A 489 10.78 11.39 12.65
C ALA A 489 12.02 11.62 13.53
N LEU A 490 12.60 10.55 14.09
CA LEU A 490 13.86 10.64 14.86
C LEU A 490 15.07 10.89 13.96
N SER A 491 15.09 10.33 12.74
CA SER A 491 16.19 10.52 11.78
C SER A 491 16.27 11.98 11.30
N VAL A 492 15.14 12.65 11.07
CA VAL A 492 15.08 14.11 10.80
C VAL A 492 15.68 14.93 11.96
N GLY A 493 15.67 14.41 13.18
CA GLY A 493 16.35 15.00 14.33
C GLY A 493 17.89 14.98 14.22
N LEU A 494 18.46 13.98 13.55
CA LEU A 494 19.90 13.81 13.33
C LEU A 494 20.43 14.65 12.16
N GLU A 495 19.57 15.04 11.20
CA GLU A 495 19.97 15.81 10.00
C GLU A 495 20.02 17.35 10.22
N ARG A 496 19.98 17.82 11.47
CA ARG A 496 20.07 19.27 11.75
C ARG A 496 21.42 19.86 11.35
N LYS A 497 21.36 21.03 10.69
CA LYS A 497 22.51 21.76 10.15
C LYS A 497 23.30 22.53 11.23
N ASP A 498 23.92 21.80 12.13
CA ASP A 498 25.02 22.31 12.98
C ASP A 498 26.38 22.11 12.29
N GLY A 499 27.42 22.80 12.77
CA GLY A 499 28.74 22.84 12.11
C GLY A 499 29.45 21.48 12.03
N ALA A 500 29.04 20.50 12.84
CA ALA A 500 29.50 19.12 12.73
C ALA A 500 29.07 18.49 11.39
N ALA A 501 27.82 18.68 10.97
CA ALA A 501 27.33 18.19 9.67
C ALA A 501 28.07 18.89 8.51
N TRP A 502 28.27 20.20 8.60
CA TRP A 502 29.00 20.97 7.59
C TRP A 502 30.45 20.47 7.40
N LEU A 503 31.15 20.16 8.50
CA LEU A 503 32.50 19.57 8.46
C LEU A 503 32.51 18.16 7.87
N GLN A 504 31.52 17.33 8.23
CA GLN A 504 31.42 15.95 7.77
C GLN A 504 31.09 15.84 6.27
N GLU A 505 30.42 16.86 5.71
CA GLU A 505 30.15 17.00 4.28
C GLU A 505 31.35 17.60 3.52
N ASN A 506 31.88 18.76 3.97
CA ASN A 506 32.82 19.57 3.19
C ASN A 506 34.31 19.29 3.47
N HIS A 507 34.67 18.75 4.64
CA HIS A 507 36.05 18.46 5.04
C HIS A 507 36.31 16.96 5.30
N ARG A 508 35.50 16.10 4.67
CA ARG A 508 35.57 14.65 4.78
C ARG A 508 36.92 14.10 4.28
N GLY A 509 37.75 13.61 5.20
CA GLY A 509 39.10 13.09 4.94
C GLY A 509 40.24 13.96 5.47
N ALA A 510 39.97 15.15 6.03
CA ALA A 510 40.98 16.01 6.67
C ALA A 510 41.38 15.52 8.09
N GLY A 511 41.58 14.21 8.27
CA GLY A 511 41.84 13.60 9.58
C GLY A 511 40.62 13.50 10.52
N LEU A 512 39.42 13.85 10.06
CA LEU A 512 38.17 13.65 10.80
C LEU A 512 37.69 12.19 10.66
N LEU A 513 37.32 11.57 11.80
CA LEU A 513 37.02 10.14 11.92
C LEU A 513 35.52 9.80 11.89
N GLY A 514 34.65 10.72 12.33
CA GLY A 514 33.19 10.52 12.37
C GLY A 514 32.53 11.24 13.55
N SER A 515 31.21 11.07 13.74
CA SER A 515 30.51 11.54 14.94
C SER A 515 30.74 10.60 16.13
N ILE A 516 30.87 11.14 17.34
CA ILE A 516 31.01 10.36 18.58
C ILE A 516 29.81 9.44 18.81
N ALA A 517 28.59 9.85 18.42
CA ALA A 517 27.39 9.02 18.45
C ALA A 517 27.50 7.72 17.62
N GLY A 518 28.41 7.68 16.63
CA GLY A 518 28.72 6.47 15.85
C GLY A 518 29.96 5.69 16.32
N LEU A 519 30.69 6.18 17.32
CA LEU A 519 31.96 5.63 17.80
C LEU A 519 31.92 5.18 19.28
N VAL A 520 30.83 5.49 19.99
CA VAL A 520 30.56 5.08 21.37
C VAL A 520 29.23 4.32 21.40
N LYS A 521 29.24 3.11 21.96
CA LYS A 521 28.03 2.33 22.26
C LYS A 521 27.82 2.31 23.78
N VAL A 522 26.60 2.56 24.21
CA VAL A 522 26.22 2.56 25.64
C VAL A 522 25.37 1.32 25.93
N ARG A 523 25.48 0.78 27.14
CA ARG A 523 24.57 -0.26 27.64
C ARG A 523 23.22 0.37 27.98
N ALA A 524 22.15 -0.20 27.43
CA ALA A 524 20.78 0.28 27.60
C ALA A 524 20.40 0.57 29.07
N GLY A 525 19.79 1.74 29.30
CA GLY A 525 19.46 2.25 30.62
C GLY A 525 20.52 3.20 31.22
N HIS A 526 21.54 3.58 30.43
CA HIS A 526 22.61 4.47 30.87
C HIS A 526 22.94 5.58 29.84
N GLU A 527 22.20 5.67 28.73
CA GLU A 527 22.39 6.64 27.65
C GLU A 527 22.32 8.09 28.16
N ALA A 528 21.27 8.43 28.91
CA ALA A 528 21.08 9.78 29.43
C ALA A 528 22.18 10.17 30.44
N ALA A 529 22.62 9.21 31.25
CA ALA A 529 23.74 9.35 32.18
C ALA A 529 25.08 9.59 31.46
N VAL A 530 25.41 8.77 30.45
CA VAL A 530 26.65 8.93 29.67
C VAL A 530 26.65 10.23 28.87
N ALA A 531 25.52 10.59 28.26
CA ALA A 531 25.35 11.86 27.56
C ALA A 531 25.52 13.07 28.50
N ALA A 532 24.99 13.03 29.73
CA ALA A 532 25.20 14.07 30.73
C ALA A 532 26.69 14.23 31.12
N VAL A 533 27.42 13.11 31.20
CA VAL A 533 28.84 13.08 31.58
C VAL A 533 29.75 13.62 30.47
N LEU A 534 29.43 13.35 29.21
CA LEU A 534 30.13 13.83 28.02
C LEU A 534 29.74 15.28 27.64
N GLY A 535 28.49 15.68 27.91
CA GLY A 535 27.95 16.98 27.53
C GLY A 535 28.12 17.26 26.03
N ALA A 536 28.71 18.40 25.69
CA ALA A 536 28.98 18.78 24.30
C ALA A 536 29.95 17.83 23.54
N ALA A 537 30.60 16.87 24.22
CA ALA A 537 31.36 15.82 23.56
C ALA A 537 30.49 14.66 23.01
N ALA A 538 29.21 14.53 23.43
CA ALA A 538 28.28 13.55 22.87
C ALA A 538 27.95 13.87 21.40
N ASP A 539 27.79 15.17 21.08
CA ASP A 539 27.45 15.69 19.74
C ASP A 539 28.70 16.11 18.93
N ALA A 540 29.88 15.67 19.34
CA ALA A 540 31.16 16.06 18.73
C ALA A 540 31.56 15.19 17.53
N LEU A 541 32.41 15.75 16.66
CA LEU A 541 33.20 14.96 15.73
C LEU A 541 34.49 14.46 16.37
N ALA A 542 34.90 13.25 16.04
CA ALA A 542 36.23 12.74 16.34
C ALA A 542 37.25 13.22 15.28
N ALA A 543 38.43 13.61 15.73
CA ALA A 543 39.59 13.93 14.90
C ALA A 543 40.78 13.02 15.28
N GLN A 544 41.58 12.62 14.30
CA GLN A 544 42.72 11.72 14.47
C GLN A 544 43.81 12.31 15.37
N ASP A 545 44.05 13.62 15.26
CA ASP A 545 45.00 14.35 16.09
C ASP A 545 44.58 15.80 16.34
N SER A 546 45.30 16.44 17.26
CA SER A 546 45.17 17.85 17.64
C SER A 546 45.38 18.84 16.49
N ARG A 547 46.02 18.44 15.38
CA ARG A 547 46.17 19.27 14.18
C ARG A 547 44.93 19.21 13.30
N ALA A 548 44.41 18.01 13.01
CA ALA A 548 43.18 17.82 12.24
C ALA A 548 41.99 18.56 12.88
N ALA A 549 41.91 18.58 14.21
CA ALA A 549 40.93 19.39 14.94
C ALA A 549 41.13 20.91 14.75
N GLY A 550 42.39 21.38 14.72
CA GLY A 550 42.73 22.77 14.44
C GLY A 550 42.36 23.19 13.02
N ASP A 551 42.72 22.38 12.03
CA ASP A 551 42.43 22.62 10.60
C ASP A 551 40.90 22.63 10.35
N ALA A 552 40.13 21.75 11.00
CA ALA A 552 38.67 21.76 10.96
C ALA A 552 38.04 23.00 11.63
N LEU A 553 38.56 23.45 12.78
CA LEU A 553 38.10 24.68 13.44
C LEU A 553 38.52 25.97 12.72
N ALA A 554 39.51 25.92 11.82
CA ALA A 554 39.82 27.00 10.90
C ALA A 554 38.81 27.04 9.75
N ALA A 555 38.54 25.90 9.10
CA ALA A 555 37.57 25.78 8.01
C ALA A 555 36.17 26.30 8.38
N LEU A 556 35.65 25.95 9.56
CA LEU A 556 34.37 26.46 10.06
C LEU A 556 34.33 27.99 10.16
N LYS A 557 35.44 28.65 10.48
CA LYS A 557 35.51 30.11 10.64
C LYS A 557 35.69 30.83 9.31
N GLU A 558 36.41 30.23 8.36
CA GLU A 558 36.61 30.81 7.02
C GLU A 558 35.33 30.74 6.17
N ALA A 559 34.46 29.77 6.43
CA ALA A 559 33.20 29.56 5.71
C ALA A 559 31.94 30.04 6.47
N ASP A 560 32.07 30.58 7.68
CA ASP A 560 30.97 30.88 8.63
C ASP A 560 30.01 29.68 8.86
N GLY A 561 30.58 28.46 8.86
CA GLY A 561 29.86 27.19 8.91
C GLY A 561 29.25 26.81 10.26
N GLY A 562 29.13 27.76 11.20
CA GLY A 562 28.58 27.54 12.53
C GLY A 562 29.59 27.03 13.57
N ARG A 563 29.13 26.20 14.51
CA ARG A 563 29.92 25.67 15.63
C ARG A 563 29.90 24.15 15.66
N ALA A 564 31.00 23.55 16.11
CA ALA A 564 31.13 22.12 16.38
C ALA A 564 32.04 21.89 17.59
N ALA A 565 31.81 20.81 18.33
CA ALA A 565 32.78 20.26 19.27
C ALA A 565 33.63 19.18 18.57
N ILE A 566 34.89 19.04 19.00
CA ILE A 566 35.81 18.03 18.44
C ILE A 566 36.52 17.27 19.57
N VAL A 567 36.53 15.94 19.46
CA VAL A 567 37.22 14.99 20.36
C VAL A 567 38.51 14.52 19.69
N LEU A 568 39.59 14.42 20.47
CA LEU A 568 40.94 14.15 19.98
C LEU A 568 41.36 12.68 20.17
N GLY A 569 41.72 12.00 19.08
CA GLY A 569 42.23 10.63 19.12
C GLY A 569 43.68 10.50 19.61
N ASP A 570 44.48 11.57 19.50
CA ASP A 570 45.85 11.64 20.03
C ASP A 570 45.91 11.94 21.54
N TRP A 571 44.77 12.01 22.23
CA TRP A 571 44.72 12.32 23.66
C TRP A 571 45.48 11.27 24.49
N PRO A 572 46.36 11.68 25.43
CA PRO A 572 47.13 10.73 26.23
C PRO A 572 46.21 9.90 27.14
N VAL A 573 46.47 8.60 27.22
CA VAL A 573 45.76 7.69 28.12
C VAL A 573 46.00 8.11 29.57
N PRO A 574 44.96 8.43 30.37
CA PRO A 574 45.13 8.76 31.77
C PRO A 574 45.67 7.55 32.54
N ALA A 575 46.51 7.79 33.55
CA ALA A 575 46.88 6.75 34.50
C ALA A 575 45.61 6.27 35.22
N ALA A 576 45.26 5.00 35.07
CA ALA A 576 44.00 4.46 35.58
C ALA A 576 43.91 4.68 37.11
N PRO A 577 42.89 5.41 37.61
CA PRO A 577 42.70 5.55 39.05
C PRO A 577 42.40 4.17 39.64
N THR A 578 42.93 3.88 40.82
CA THR A 578 42.62 2.63 41.53
C THR A 578 41.14 2.66 41.87
N PRO A 579 40.31 1.71 41.39
CA PRO A 579 38.86 1.78 41.63
C PRO A 579 38.59 1.60 43.12
N GLY A 580 38.05 2.65 43.75
CA GLY A 580 37.50 2.57 45.10
C GLY A 580 36.30 1.63 45.14
N SER A 581 35.96 1.12 46.33
CA SER A 581 34.73 0.34 46.50
C SER A 581 33.52 1.26 46.37
N LEU A 582 32.80 1.14 45.25
CA LEU A 582 31.50 1.79 45.07
C LEU A 582 30.44 1.23 46.06
N PRO A 583 29.45 2.03 46.46
CA PRO A 583 28.31 1.55 47.25
C PRO A 583 27.47 0.55 46.44
N GLY A 584 26.77 -0.34 47.15
CA GLY A 584 25.97 -1.40 46.52
C GLY A 584 24.87 -0.84 45.62
N GLY A 585 24.93 -1.18 44.33
CA GLY A 585 24.00 -0.69 43.29
C GLY A 585 24.60 0.35 42.34
N ALA A 586 25.77 0.92 42.65
CA ALA A 586 26.49 1.82 41.75
C ALA A 586 27.49 1.06 40.85
N VAL A 587 27.70 1.56 39.63
CA VAL A 587 28.64 1.00 38.63
C VAL A 587 29.49 2.12 38.01
N TRP A 588 30.70 1.81 37.51
CA TRP A 588 31.52 2.85 36.86
C TRP A 588 30.96 3.19 35.48
N ALA A 589 31.01 4.47 35.10
CA ALA A 589 30.61 4.94 33.76
C ALA A 589 31.47 4.28 32.64
N ALA A 590 32.70 3.87 32.96
CA ALA A 590 33.56 3.11 32.07
C ALA A 590 33.10 1.66 31.83
N ASP A 591 32.37 1.06 32.78
CA ASP A 591 31.90 -0.34 32.68
C ASP A 591 30.58 -0.47 31.90
N VAL A 592 29.96 0.66 31.50
CA VAL A 592 28.69 0.73 30.77
C VAL A 592 28.82 1.26 29.33
N VAL A 593 30.05 1.49 28.83
CA VAL A 593 30.32 1.91 27.45
C VAL A 593 31.32 0.99 26.76
N ASP A 594 31.15 0.80 25.45
CA ASP A 594 32.21 0.31 24.55
C ASP A 594 32.52 1.41 23.53
N VAL A 595 33.81 1.56 23.20
CA VAL A 595 34.34 2.77 22.54
C VAL A 595 35.37 2.39 21.49
N ASP A 596 35.24 2.91 20.28
CA ASP A 596 36.21 2.65 19.21
C ASP A 596 37.65 2.98 19.65
N PRO A 597 38.65 2.11 19.34
CA PRO A 597 40.05 2.34 19.74
C PRO A 597 40.62 3.70 19.37
N SER A 598 40.13 4.35 18.30
CA SER A 598 40.60 5.65 17.83
C SER A 598 40.22 6.85 18.72
N VAL A 599 39.19 6.73 19.56
CA VAL A 599 38.76 7.78 20.51
C VAL A 599 38.77 7.34 21.98
N ARG A 600 39.12 6.07 22.22
CA ARG A 600 39.05 5.41 23.53
C ARG A 600 39.77 6.17 24.64
N SER A 601 40.94 6.77 24.38
CA SER A 601 41.69 7.52 25.40
C SER A 601 40.96 8.79 25.88
N ALA A 602 40.44 9.60 24.95
CA ALA A 602 39.71 10.82 25.27
C ALA A 602 38.37 10.52 25.98
N VAL A 603 37.57 9.60 25.44
CA VAL A 603 36.28 9.22 26.06
C VAL A 603 36.49 8.62 27.46
N THR A 604 37.47 7.72 27.62
CA THR A 604 37.84 7.18 28.95
C THR A 604 38.28 8.31 29.90
N SER A 605 39.00 9.32 29.41
CA SER A 605 39.41 10.47 30.22
C SER A 605 38.25 11.38 30.65
N MET A 606 37.10 11.38 29.95
CA MET A 606 35.92 12.18 30.31
C MET A 606 35.01 11.48 31.32
N ILE A 607 34.97 10.14 31.27
CA ILE A 607 34.15 9.27 32.15
C ILE A 607 34.94 8.69 33.34
N SER A 608 36.26 8.91 33.41
CA SER A 608 37.12 8.48 34.51
C SER A 608 36.69 9.12 35.84
N GLY A 609 36.63 8.33 36.91
CA GLY A 609 36.17 8.79 38.23
C GLY A 609 34.67 9.09 38.31
N VAL A 610 33.87 8.65 37.32
CA VAL A 610 32.41 8.84 37.31
C VAL A 610 31.70 7.52 37.64
N ALA A 611 30.85 7.54 38.66
CA ALA A 611 29.96 6.44 39.00
C ALA A 611 28.52 6.73 38.56
N VAL A 612 27.84 5.75 37.97
CA VAL A 612 26.39 5.77 37.74
C VAL A 612 25.70 5.23 38.99
N VAL A 613 24.70 5.95 39.48
CA VAL A 613 23.96 5.67 40.71
C VAL A 613 22.44 5.70 40.47
N ALA A 614 21.67 5.15 41.41
CA ALA A 614 20.22 5.02 41.25
C ALA A 614 19.46 6.37 41.30
N ASP A 615 19.85 7.27 42.21
CA ASP A 615 19.12 8.51 42.47
C ASP A 615 20.06 9.65 42.94
N LEU A 616 19.51 10.87 43.00
CA LEU A 616 20.25 12.09 43.35
C LEU A 616 20.73 12.12 44.82
N SER A 617 20.06 11.42 45.74
CA SER A 617 20.54 11.29 47.13
C SER A 617 21.80 10.43 47.15
N ALA A 618 21.77 9.27 46.50
CA ALA A 618 22.95 8.41 46.35
C ALA A 618 24.11 9.12 45.62
N ALA A 619 23.81 10.01 44.68
CA ALA A 619 24.81 10.84 44.01
C ALA A 619 25.48 11.85 44.96
N LEU A 620 24.69 12.54 45.77
CA LEU A 620 25.16 13.50 46.76
C LEU A 620 25.94 12.81 47.89
N ASP A 621 25.45 11.69 48.42
CA ASP A 621 26.11 10.92 49.48
C ASP A 621 27.46 10.35 49.02
N LEU A 622 27.55 9.84 47.79
CA LEU A 622 28.81 9.32 47.22
C LEU A 622 29.87 10.41 47.05
N VAL A 623 29.49 11.57 46.49
CA VAL A 623 30.43 12.69 46.28
C VAL A 623 30.76 13.42 47.59
N ALA A 624 29.87 13.40 48.59
CA ALA A 624 30.19 13.88 49.94
C ALA A 624 31.20 12.97 50.66
N ALA A 625 31.17 11.65 50.39
CA ALA A 625 32.12 10.69 50.95
C ALA A 625 33.46 10.63 50.19
N GLN A 626 33.45 10.85 48.88
CA GLN A 626 34.65 10.87 48.00
C GLN A 626 34.56 12.09 47.05
N PRO A 627 34.96 13.30 47.49
CA PRO A 627 34.86 14.54 46.70
C PRO A 627 35.68 14.57 45.41
N GLU A 628 36.61 13.63 45.25
CA GLU A 628 37.38 13.36 44.04
C GLU A 628 36.58 12.64 42.93
N LEU A 629 35.42 12.06 43.26
CA LEU A 629 34.53 11.42 42.28
C LEU A 629 33.45 12.37 41.74
N ARG A 630 32.86 11.96 40.62
CA ARG A 630 31.58 12.45 40.11
C ARG A 630 30.55 11.32 40.20
N ALA A 631 29.29 11.65 40.44
CA ALA A 631 28.19 10.71 40.40
C ALA A 631 27.14 11.19 39.39
N VAL A 632 26.49 10.26 38.68
CA VAL A 632 25.42 10.57 37.72
C VAL A 632 24.23 9.64 37.90
N THR A 633 23.01 10.19 37.92
CA THR A 633 21.77 9.39 37.99
C THR A 633 21.45 8.76 36.63
N ALA A 634 20.56 7.76 36.60
CA ALA A 634 20.08 7.18 35.35
C ALA A 634 19.44 8.24 34.42
N ASP A 635 18.72 9.20 35.01
CA ASP A 635 18.07 10.32 34.31
C ASP A 635 19.05 11.41 33.84
N GLY A 636 20.31 11.36 34.28
CA GLY A 636 21.39 12.26 33.84
C GLY A 636 21.66 13.47 34.75
N ASP A 637 21.15 13.50 35.98
CA ASP A 637 21.59 14.49 36.97
C ASP A 637 23.02 14.19 37.41
N LEU A 638 23.90 15.17 37.31
CA LEU A 638 25.34 15.04 37.46
C LEU A 638 25.84 15.84 38.67
N VAL A 639 26.46 15.14 39.62
CA VAL A 639 27.03 15.69 40.87
C VAL A 639 28.56 15.61 40.81
N GLY A 640 29.22 16.67 41.29
CA GLY A 640 30.68 16.71 41.48
C GLY A 640 31.05 17.57 42.68
N GLY A 641 32.35 17.60 43.03
CA GLY A 641 32.85 18.33 44.20
C GLY A 641 32.45 19.81 44.23
N GLY A 642 31.39 20.13 44.97
CA GLY A 642 30.85 21.49 45.13
C GLY A 642 29.81 21.94 44.10
N TRP A 643 29.28 21.07 43.24
CA TRP A 643 28.28 21.43 42.23
C TRP A 643 27.33 20.28 41.84
N VAL A 644 26.14 20.65 41.35
CA VAL A 644 25.10 19.76 40.83
C VAL A 644 24.56 20.36 39.53
N ASN A 645 24.28 19.53 38.52
CA ASN A 645 23.69 19.93 37.25
C ASN A 645 22.61 18.91 36.85
N GLY A 646 21.37 19.34 36.63
CA GLY A 646 20.21 18.49 36.43
C GLY A 646 18.92 19.28 36.16
N GLY A 647 17.88 18.62 35.68
CA GLY A 647 16.59 19.27 35.35
C GLY A 647 15.91 18.75 34.07
N SER A 648 14.61 19.07 33.93
CA SER A 648 13.71 18.42 32.96
C SER A 648 13.70 19.00 31.53
N ASP A 649 14.20 20.22 31.30
CA ASP A 649 14.21 20.87 29.97
C ASP A 649 15.47 20.48 29.15
N ARG A 650 15.83 19.20 29.20
CA ARG A 650 17.01 18.66 28.54
C ARG A 650 16.64 18.17 27.14
N ARG A 651 17.28 18.74 26.11
CA ARG A 651 17.20 18.18 24.75
C ARG A 651 18.00 16.87 24.69
N PRO A 652 17.46 15.78 24.10
CA PRO A 652 18.22 14.56 23.88
C PRO A 652 19.45 14.83 23.01
N SER A 653 20.60 14.24 23.37
CA SER A 653 21.80 14.27 22.54
C SER A 653 21.65 13.41 21.28
N THR A 654 22.51 13.63 20.29
CA THR A 654 22.60 12.78 19.09
C THR A 654 22.93 11.32 19.43
N LEU A 655 23.62 11.06 20.54
CA LEU A 655 23.89 9.72 21.08
C LEU A 655 22.60 9.01 21.56
N GLU A 656 21.71 9.72 22.26
CA GLU A 656 20.40 9.19 22.68
C GLU A 656 19.48 8.95 21.48
N ILE A 657 19.41 9.90 20.56
CA ILE A 657 18.57 9.79 19.35
C ILE A 657 19.06 8.63 18.47
N ALA A 658 20.38 8.44 18.33
CA ALA A 658 20.94 7.29 17.62
C ALA A 658 20.58 5.94 18.29
N SER A 659 20.68 5.85 19.63
CA SER A 659 20.29 4.62 20.36
C SER A 659 18.81 4.29 20.18
N GLU A 660 17.93 5.29 20.30
CA GLU A 660 16.48 5.11 20.10
C GLU A 660 16.11 4.79 18.64
N VAL A 661 16.84 5.32 17.65
CA VAL A 661 16.68 4.95 16.23
C VAL A 661 17.11 3.50 15.98
N ASP A 662 18.28 3.07 16.47
CA ASP A 662 18.76 1.70 16.26
C ASP A 662 17.93 0.65 17.03
N LYS A 663 17.39 1.03 18.19
CA LYS A 663 16.38 0.24 18.92
C LYS A 663 15.07 0.15 18.15
N ALA A 664 14.52 1.26 17.64
CA ALA A 664 13.30 1.24 16.85
C ALA A 664 13.47 0.43 15.54
N ARG A 665 14.67 0.43 14.94
CA ARG A 665 15.02 -0.44 13.80
C ARG A 665 15.05 -1.93 14.16
N ALA A 666 15.50 -2.29 15.36
CA ALA A 666 15.44 -3.66 15.84
C ALA A 666 13.98 -4.09 16.11
N GLU A 667 13.20 -3.25 16.79
CA GLU A 667 11.76 -3.45 17.01
C GLU A 667 10.99 -3.59 15.68
N LEU A 668 11.38 -2.82 14.64
CA LEU A 668 10.83 -2.91 13.28
C LEU A 668 11.16 -4.26 12.62
N ALA A 669 12.43 -4.67 12.63
CA ALA A 669 12.87 -5.92 12.00
C ALA A 669 12.35 -7.20 12.70
N ASP A 670 11.88 -7.10 13.95
CA ASP A 670 11.09 -8.13 14.63
C ASP A 670 9.61 -8.07 14.21
N ALA A 671 9.01 -6.88 14.11
CA ALA A 671 7.61 -6.71 13.69
C ALA A 671 7.36 -7.08 12.21
N GLU A 672 8.29 -6.77 11.31
CA GLU A 672 8.25 -7.18 9.89
C GLU A 672 8.27 -8.71 9.78
N ARG A 673 9.17 -9.38 10.51
CA ARG A 673 9.25 -10.85 10.55
C ARG A 673 7.99 -11.48 11.13
N GLN A 674 7.42 -10.89 12.18
CA GLN A 674 6.14 -11.32 12.74
C GLN A 674 5.00 -11.15 11.72
N THR A 675 5.04 -10.11 10.89
CA THR A 675 4.07 -9.90 9.81
C THR A 675 4.21 -10.98 8.73
N ASP A 676 5.43 -11.29 8.28
CA ASP A 676 5.71 -12.39 7.34
C ASP A 676 5.23 -13.75 7.87
N GLU A 677 5.53 -14.06 9.14
CA GLU A 677 5.11 -15.31 9.79
C GLU A 677 3.58 -15.42 9.92
N LEU A 678 2.90 -14.32 10.29
CA LEU A 678 1.45 -14.28 10.38
C LEU A 678 0.76 -14.35 9.02
N SER A 679 1.31 -13.70 7.99
CA SER A 679 0.75 -13.75 6.63
C SER A 679 0.90 -15.14 6.00
N ALA A 680 2.05 -15.81 6.22
CA ALA A 680 2.24 -17.20 5.83
C ALA A 680 1.29 -18.16 6.58
N ALA A 681 1.06 -17.93 7.88
CA ALA A 681 0.10 -18.71 8.66
C ALA A 681 -1.35 -18.47 8.20
N LEU A 682 -1.71 -17.22 7.87
CA LEU A 682 -3.03 -16.86 7.35
C LEU A 682 -3.28 -17.48 5.97
N ALA A 683 -2.31 -17.46 5.06
CA ALA A 683 -2.42 -18.11 3.76
C ALA A 683 -2.67 -19.64 3.90
N GLY A 684 -2.05 -20.28 4.90
CA GLY A 684 -2.35 -21.67 5.26
C GLY A 684 -3.76 -21.86 5.81
N ALA A 685 -4.20 -21.00 6.73
CA ALA A 685 -5.53 -21.06 7.33
C ALA A 685 -6.67 -20.81 6.33
N LEU A 686 -6.48 -19.88 5.38
CA LEU A 686 -7.41 -19.63 4.27
C LEU A 686 -7.53 -20.84 3.34
N ALA A 687 -6.41 -21.51 3.03
CA ALA A 687 -6.43 -22.73 2.22
C ALA A 687 -7.13 -23.89 2.95
N GLU A 688 -6.97 -24.00 4.27
CA GLU A 688 -7.75 -24.95 5.07
C GLU A 688 -9.24 -24.57 5.12
N GLN A 689 -9.59 -23.30 5.32
CA GLN A 689 -10.97 -22.80 5.33
C GLN A 689 -11.72 -23.21 4.06
N THR A 690 -11.16 -22.94 2.87
CA THR A 690 -11.75 -23.38 1.59
C THR A 690 -11.92 -24.90 1.54
N ALA A 691 -10.92 -25.68 1.97
CA ALA A 691 -11.02 -27.14 1.99
C ALA A 691 -12.06 -27.68 3.00
N ARG A 692 -12.33 -26.96 4.10
CA ARG A 692 -13.43 -27.28 5.02
C ARG A 692 -14.79 -26.87 4.44
N GLN A 693 -14.87 -25.77 3.70
CA GLN A 693 -16.09 -25.33 3.01
C GLN A 693 -16.48 -26.34 1.92
N ASP A 694 -15.56 -26.71 1.03
CA ASP A 694 -15.77 -27.73 -0.01
C ASP A 694 -16.31 -29.05 0.59
N ALA A 695 -15.77 -29.46 1.75
CA ALA A 695 -16.19 -30.67 2.45
C ALA A 695 -17.59 -30.54 3.10
N ALA A 696 -17.93 -29.37 3.64
CA ALA A 696 -19.25 -29.11 4.21
C ALA A 696 -20.35 -29.02 3.14
N GLU A 697 -20.05 -28.40 1.99
CA GLU A 697 -20.94 -28.36 0.83
C GLU A 697 -21.16 -29.76 0.23
N GLN A 698 -20.10 -30.59 0.15
CA GLN A 698 -20.22 -32.00 -0.29
C GLN A 698 -21.06 -32.85 0.68
N ALA A 699 -20.86 -32.70 1.99
CA ALA A 699 -21.67 -33.41 2.99
C ALA A 699 -23.15 -32.98 2.93
N LEU A 700 -23.42 -31.68 2.77
CA LEU A 700 -24.78 -31.16 2.61
C LEU A 700 -25.45 -31.66 1.32
N ALA A 701 -24.70 -31.73 0.20
CA ALA A 701 -25.22 -32.27 -1.05
C ALA A 701 -25.61 -33.75 -0.93
N ALA A 702 -24.78 -34.55 -0.26
CA ALA A 702 -25.07 -35.97 -0.02
C ALA A 702 -26.30 -36.18 0.89
N LEU A 703 -26.49 -35.32 1.90
CA LEU A 703 -27.69 -35.33 2.75
C LEU A 703 -28.95 -35.02 1.92
N ASN A 704 -28.95 -33.92 1.16
CA ASN A 704 -30.10 -33.55 0.31
C ASN A 704 -30.45 -34.63 -0.76
N GLU A 705 -29.47 -35.38 -1.26
CA GLU A 705 -29.71 -36.52 -2.16
C GLU A 705 -30.37 -37.70 -1.42
N SER A 706 -29.99 -37.94 -0.15
CA SER A 706 -30.63 -38.91 0.74
C SER A 706 -32.09 -38.52 1.04
N ASP A 707 -32.34 -37.29 1.48
CA ASP A 707 -33.69 -36.77 1.81
C ASP A 707 -34.66 -36.94 0.63
N ALA A 708 -34.18 -36.66 -0.59
CA ALA A 708 -34.97 -36.81 -1.81
C ALA A 708 -35.28 -38.28 -2.14
N ALA A 709 -34.31 -39.19 -1.94
CA ALA A 709 -34.51 -40.63 -2.13
C ALA A 709 -35.47 -41.21 -1.09
N ILE A 710 -35.31 -40.83 0.18
CA ILE A 710 -36.16 -41.22 1.31
C ILE A 710 -37.59 -40.73 1.08
N SER A 711 -37.77 -39.47 0.69
CA SER A 711 -39.08 -38.88 0.37
C SER A 711 -39.81 -39.64 -0.75
N ALA A 712 -39.12 -39.98 -1.84
CA ALA A 712 -39.68 -40.74 -2.95
C ALA A 712 -40.10 -42.16 -2.53
N ILE A 713 -39.35 -42.79 -1.62
CA ILE A 713 -39.67 -44.12 -1.08
C ILE A 713 -40.87 -44.05 -0.12
N TYR A 714 -40.99 -43.00 0.71
CA TYR A 714 -42.19 -42.78 1.53
C TYR A 714 -43.45 -42.54 0.68
N GLU A 715 -43.37 -41.85 -0.47
CA GLU A 715 -44.49 -41.74 -1.41
C GLU A 715 -44.86 -43.12 -2.01
N GLN A 716 -43.86 -43.90 -2.45
CA GLN A 716 -44.07 -45.26 -2.97
C GLN A 716 -44.70 -46.19 -1.92
N LEU A 717 -44.23 -46.13 -0.66
CA LEU A 717 -44.76 -46.88 0.47
C LEU A 717 -46.21 -46.47 0.77
N GLY A 718 -46.51 -45.17 0.73
CA GLY A 718 -47.85 -44.61 0.89
C GLY A 718 -48.84 -45.12 -0.15
N ARG A 719 -48.42 -45.22 -1.43
CA ARG A 719 -49.23 -45.81 -2.50
C ARG A 719 -49.46 -47.31 -2.29
N LEU A 720 -48.38 -48.09 -2.13
CA LEU A 720 -48.48 -49.55 -1.95
C LEU A 720 -49.31 -49.93 -0.70
N GLY A 721 -49.23 -49.14 0.36
CA GLY A 721 -50.05 -49.31 1.57
C GLY A 721 -51.54 -48.99 1.41
N GLN A 722 -51.92 -48.25 0.36
CA GLN A 722 -53.32 -48.09 -0.06
C GLN A 722 -53.75 -49.24 -0.97
N ASP A 723 -52.91 -49.61 -1.94
CA ASP A 723 -53.17 -50.71 -2.89
C ASP A 723 -53.35 -52.06 -2.17
N ALA A 724 -52.53 -52.33 -1.14
CA ALA A 724 -52.63 -53.54 -0.31
C ALA A 724 -53.95 -53.60 0.49
N ARG A 725 -54.36 -52.49 1.11
CA ARG A 725 -55.65 -52.42 1.85
C ARG A 725 -56.85 -52.58 0.94
N ALA A 726 -56.83 -51.94 -0.24
CA ALA A 726 -57.91 -52.06 -1.22
C ALA A 726 -58.06 -53.49 -1.75
N ALA A 727 -56.96 -54.24 -1.85
CA ALA A 727 -56.98 -55.65 -2.24
C ALA A 727 -57.53 -56.58 -1.13
N ASP A 728 -57.15 -56.35 0.14
CA ASP A 728 -57.72 -57.07 1.30
C ASP A 728 -59.22 -56.77 1.47
N ASP A 729 -59.64 -55.51 1.40
CA ASP A 729 -61.05 -55.11 1.44
C ASP A 729 -61.89 -55.76 0.31
N GLU A 730 -61.34 -55.88 -0.91
CA GLU A 730 -62.00 -56.61 -2.00
C GLU A 730 -62.13 -58.11 -1.70
N TRP A 731 -61.07 -58.74 -1.20
CA TRP A 731 -61.03 -60.16 -0.85
C TRP A 731 -62.03 -60.51 0.26
N GLN A 732 -62.03 -59.75 1.37
CA GLN A 732 -62.97 -59.92 2.49
C GLN A 732 -64.43 -59.75 2.04
N ARG A 733 -64.70 -58.76 1.17
CA ARG A 733 -66.04 -58.53 0.60
C ARG A 733 -66.52 -59.72 -0.24
N LEU A 734 -65.65 -60.32 -1.05
CA LEU A 734 -66.00 -61.47 -1.90
C LEU A 734 -66.26 -62.74 -1.07
N ILE A 735 -65.44 -63.00 -0.03
CA ILE A 735 -65.69 -64.08 0.94
C ILE A 735 -67.10 -63.95 1.51
N LYS A 736 -67.45 -62.77 2.04
CA LYS A 736 -68.77 -62.54 2.64
C LYS A 736 -69.93 -62.80 1.67
N GLN A 737 -69.78 -62.42 0.40
CA GLN A 737 -70.80 -62.65 -0.63
C GLN A 737 -71.00 -64.13 -0.96
N ARG A 738 -69.93 -64.94 -0.94
CA ARG A 738 -70.03 -66.40 -1.09
C ARG A 738 -70.75 -67.02 0.11
N ASP A 739 -70.35 -66.66 1.33
CA ASP A 739 -70.89 -67.26 2.56
C ASP A 739 -72.39 -66.96 2.74
N GLU A 740 -72.83 -65.76 2.36
CA GLU A 740 -74.27 -65.38 2.31
C GLU A 740 -75.06 -66.22 1.29
N LEU A 741 -74.45 -66.62 0.16
CA LEU A 741 -75.09 -67.47 -0.87
C LEU A 741 -75.10 -68.96 -0.49
N GLU A 742 -74.05 -69.49 0.14
CA GLU A 742 -73.99 -70.88 0.59
C GLU A 742 -75.01 -71.17 1.70
N ALA A 743 -75.29 -70.20 2.57
CA ALA A 743 -76.39 -70.27 3.53
C ALA A 743 -77.76 -70.42 2.82
N GLY A 744 -78.03 -69.58 1.80
CA GLY A 744 -79.27 -69.65 1.01
C GLY A 744 -79.40 -70.91 0.15
N ARG A 745 -78.28 -71.45 -0.33
CA ARG A 745 -78.21 -72.74 -1.03
C ARG A 745 -78.75 -73.87 -0.15
N THR A 746 -78.27 -73.93 1.10
CA THR A 746 -78.58 -75.02 2.04
C THR A 746 -80.08 -75.16 2.27
N GLN A 747 -80.78 -74.05 2.56
CA GLN A 747 -82.25 -74.05 2.69
C GLN A 747 -82.97 -74.59 1.44
N THR A 748 -82.48 -74.22 0.24
CA THR A 748 -83.10 -74.62 -1.04
C THR A 748 -82.98 -76.12 -1.30
N VAL A 749 -81.93 -76.78 -0.77
CA VAL A 749 -81.74 -78.23 -0.88
C VAL A 749 -82.70 -78.99 0.05
N ASP A 750 -82.89 -78.53 1.29
CA ASP A 750 -83.84 -79.14 2.24
C ASP A 750 -85.29 -79.11 1.70
N GLU A 751 -85.69 -77.99 1.08
CA GLU A 751 -86.99 -77.84 0.43
C GLU A 751 -87.20 -78.83 -0.74
N LEU A 752 -86.15 -79.13 -1.52
CA LEU A 752 -86.18 -80.11 -2.61
C LEU A 752 -86.35 -81.55 -2.10
N THR A 753 -85.54 -81.97 -1.13
CA THR A 753 -85.58 -83.34 -0.57
C THR A 753 -86.95 -83.68 0.03
N ALA A 754 -87.63 -82.70 0.64
CA ALA A 754 -88.98 -82.86 1.20
C ALA A 754 -90.08 -83.11 0.14
N LEU A 755 -89.85 -82.71 -1.13
CA LEU A 755 -90.80 -82.92 -2.23
C LEU A 755 -90.61 -84.29 -2.89
N GLU A 756 -89.36 -84.73 -3.12
CA GLU A 756 -89.04 -86.02 -3.74
C GLU A 756 -89.63 -87.21 -2.98
N ALA A 757 -89.50 -87.20 -1.64
CA ALA A 757 -90.02 -88.25 -0.76
C ALA A 757 -91.55 -88.42 -0.86
N ARG A 758 -92.29 -87.37 -1.26
CA ARG A 758 -93.76 -87.42 -1.43
C ARG A 758 -94.18 -88.03 -2.76
N LEU A 759 -93.36 -87.93 -3.80
CA LEU A 759 -93.64 -88.47 -5.13
C LEU A 759 -93.47 -90.00 -5.17
N HIS A 760 -92.47 -90.54 -4.47
CA HIS A 760 -92.12 -91.97 -4.50
C HIS A 760 -93.24 -92.88 -3.94
N ASN A 761 -93.86 -92.48 -2.83
CA ASN A 761 -94.81 -93.32 -2.08
C ASN A 761 -96.14 -93.58 -2.80
N ALA A 762 -96.41 -92.91 -3.93
CA ALA A 762 -97.71 -92.94 -4.61
C ALA A 762 -97.83 -93.99 -5.75
N GLN A 763 -96.88 -94.92 -5.90
CA GLN A 763 -96.65 -95.64 -7.17
C GLN A 763 -96.86 -97.18 -7.19
N GLN A 764 -97.21 -97.88 -6.09
CA GLN A 764 -96.96 -99.34 -5.97
C GLN A 764 -98.14 -100.26 -5.51
N GLU A 765 -99.21 -100.47 -6.30
CA GLU A 765 -100.29 -101.44 -5.95
C GLU A 765 -100.95 -102.20 -7.13
N PRO A 766 -100.99 -103.55 -7.15
CA PRO A 766 -101.76 -104.40 -8.09
C PRO A 766 -102.85 -105.29 -7.41
N MET A 767 -103.74 -105.91 -8.20
CA MET A 767 -104.89 -106.72 -7.72
C MET A 767 -105.13 -108.00 -8.59
N PHE A 768 -105.88 -108.98 -8.07
CA PHE A 768 -106.12 -110.33 -8.65
C PHE A 768 -107.60 -110.76 -8.47
N GLU A 769 -108.11 -111.65 -9.34
CA GLU A 769 -109.19 -112.62 -9.01
C GLU A 769 -109.28 -113.77 -10.05
N VAL A 770 -109.92 -114.91 -9.70
CA VAL A 770 -109.80 -116.21 -10.41
C VAL A 770 -111.15 -116.91 -10.66
N ALA A 771 -111.28 -117.64 -11.78
CA ALA A 771 -112.55 -118.13 -12.35
C ALA A 771 -112.80 -119.69 -12.30
N PRO A 772 -114.06 -120.21 -12.33
CA PRO A 772 -114.75 -121.42 -10.92
C PRO A 772 -114.59 -122.98 -10.97
N VAL A 773 -115.16 -123.70 -9.96
CA VAL A 773 -116.12 -124.86 -10.09
C VAL A 773 -116.67 -125.42 -8.74
N ASP A 774 -118.00 -125.35 -8.57
CA ASP A 774 -118.95 -126.08 -7.68
C ASP A 774 -119.00 -125.75 -6.15
N ARG A 775 -120.01 -124.94 -5.75
CA ARG A 775 -120.01 -124.03 -4.59
C ARG A 775 -120.56 -124.58 -3.25
N GLU A 776 -121.81 -125.03 -3.25
CA GLU A 776 -122.72 -124.71 -2.13
C GLU A 776 -122.43 -125.46 -0.81
N GLU A 777 -122.25 -126.78 -0.86
CA GLU A 777 -122.00 -127.61 0.33
C GLU A 777 -120.65 -127.26 0.99
N SER A 778 -119.62 -127.05 0.17
CA SER A 778 -118.30 -126.59 0.61
C SER A 778 -118.35 -125.21 1.25
N THR A 779 -119.08 -124.26 0.65
CA THR A 779 -119.21 -122.91 1.25
C THR A 779 -119.84 -122.94 2.63
N ALA A 780 -120.85 -123.77 2.88
CA ALA A 780 -121.48 -123.84 4.21
C ALA A 780 -120.51 -124.31 5.31
N ALA A 781 -119.64 -125.29 5.00
CA ALA A 781 -118.60 -125.75 5.93
C ALA A 781 -117.48 -124.73 6.11
N ALA A 782 -117.07 -124.05 5.04
CA ALA A 782 -116.06 -123.00 5.08
C ALA A 782 -116.57 -121.75 5.83
N ASP A 783 -117.81 -121.30 5.60
CA ASP A 783 -118.37 -120.10 6.22
C ASP A 783 -118.51 -120.22 7.75
N ALA A 784 -118.73 -121.43 8.27
CA ALA A 784 -118.71 -121.70 9.71
C ALA A 784 -117.30 -121.50 10.31
N ALA A 785 -116.26 -122.10 9.70
CA ALA A 785 -114.87 -121.90 10.14
C ALA A 785 -114.36 -120.47 9.87
N ARG A 786 -114.83 -119.84 8.79
CA ARG A 786 -114.49 -118.47 8.37
C ARG A 786 -115.06 -117.44 9.34
N SER A 787 -116.24 -117.70 9.89
CA SER A 787 -116.80 -116.89 10.98
C SER A 787 -115.89 -116.90 12.21
N ALA A 788 -115.30 -118.06 12.56
CA ALA A 788 -114.35 -118.18 13.67
C ALA A 788 -112.98 -117.54 13.36
N GLU A 789 -112.44 -117.68 12.14
CA GLU A 789 -111.20 -116.96 11.74
C GLU A 789 -111.41 -115.46 11.76
N VAL A 790 -112.52 -114.96 11.20
CA VAL A 790 -112.84 -113.53 11.14
C VAL A 790 -113.01 -112.94 12.54
N GLU A 791 -113.65 -113.64 13.48
CA GLU A 791 -113.72 -113.20 14.88
C GLU A 791 -112.32 -113.15 15.51
N ALA A 792 -111.54 -114.23 15.43
CA ALA A 792 -110.18 -114.26 15.95
C ALA A 792 -109.28 -113.18 15.32
N ARG A 793 -109.44 -112.92 14.02
CA ARG A 793 -108.70 -111.92 13.23
C ARG A 793 -109.09 -110.49 13.58
N LEU A 794 -110.35 -110.26 13.93
CA LEU A 794 -110.80 -109.00 14.53
C LEU A 794 -110.17 -108.80 15.92
N THR A 795 -110.01 -109.85 16.74
CA THR A 795 -109.27 -109.70 18.02
C THR A 795 -107.79 -109.39 17.80
N VAL A 796 -107.11 -110.08 16.87
CA VAL A 796 -105.72 -109.76 16.49
C VAL A 796 -105.62 -108.33 16.01
N ARG A 797 -106.41 -107.92 15.02
CA ARG A 797 -106.34 -106.59 14.42
C ARG A 797 -106.61 -105.49 15.45
N THR A 798 -107.58 -105.67 16.36
CA THR A 798 -107.86 -104.68 17.40
C THR A 798 -106.78 -104.63 18.48
N ALA A 799 -106.07 -105.73 18.77
CA ALA A 799 -104.86 -105.70 19.59
C ALA A 799 -103.68 -105.03 18.85
N GLU A 800 -103.52 -105.30 17.55
CA GLU A 800 -102.47 -104.74 16.67
C GLU A 800 -102.60 -103.22 16.51
N GLU A 801 -103.83 -102.72 16.30
CA GLU A 801 -104.12 -101.28 16.22
C GLU A 801 -103.90 -100.59 17.58
N ARG A 802 -104.21 -101.25 18.71
CA ARG A 802 -103.91 -100.74 20.06
C ARG A 802 -102.41 -100.69 20.35
N ALA A 803 -101.67 -101.75 20.05
CA ALA A 803 -100.23 -101.81 20.28
C ALA A 803 -99.48 -100.77 19.42
N ASN A 804 -99.82 -100.66 18.13
CA ASN A 804 -99.19 -99.66 17.25
C ASN A 804 -99.54 -98.21 17.64
N ALA A 805 -100.67 -97.95 18.32
CA ALA A 805 -101.04 -96.60 18.77
C ALA A 805 -100.18 -96.03 19.92
N VAL A 806 -99.43 -96.88 20.63
CA VAL A 806 -98.43 -96.45 21.65
C VAL A 806 -96.98 -96.67 21.22
N ARG A 807 -96.75 -97.45 20.16
CA ARG A 807 -95.43 -97.93 19.73
C ARG A 807 -94.39 -96.83 19.55
N GLY A 808 -93.29 -96.93 20.28
CA GLY A 808 -92.14 -96.00 20.19
C GLY A 808 -92.42 -94.58 20.71
N ARG A 809 -93.61 -94.34 21.29
CA ARG A 809 -93.97 -93.04 21.90
C ARG A 809 -93.15 -92.77 23.16
N ALA A 810 -92.80 -93.82 23.92
CA ALA A 810 -91.89 -93.74 25.06
C ALA A 810 -90.51 -93.18 24.65
N ASP A 811 -89.92 -93.71 23.57
CA ASP A 811 -88.60 -93.27 23.10
C ASP A 811 -88.61 -91.90 22.42
N SER A 812 -89.79 -91.40 22.03
CA SER A 812 -89.98 -90.00 21.67
C SER A 812 -89.93 -89.09 22.90
N LEU A 813 -90.65 -89.45 23.97
CA LEU A 813 -90.69 -88.70 25.23
C LEU A 813 -89.33 -88.65 25.93
N ARG A 814 -88.58 -89.77 26.00
CA ARG A 814 -87.21 -89.79 26.57
C ARG A 814 -86.25 -88.88 25.80
N ARG A 815 -86.35 -88.81 24.48
CA ARG A 815 -85.54 -87.88 23.66
C ARG A 815 -85.91 -86.41 23.89
N ALA A 816 -87.19 -86.11 24.11
CA ALA A 816 -87.63 -84.77 24.49
C ALA A 816 -87.10 -84.36 25.88
N ALA A 817 -87.17 -85.25 26.87
CA ALA A 817 -86.61 -85.03 28.21
C ALA A 817 -85.09 -84.76 28.18
N ALA A 818 -84.34 -85.54 27.39
CA ALA A 818 -82.89 -85.34 27.23
C ALA A 818 -82.56 -83.97 26.59
N ALA A 819 -83.26 -83.59 25.51
CA ALA A 819 -83.06 -82.32 24.82
C ALA A 819 -83.36 -81.10 25.72
N GLU A 820 -84.42 -81.17 26.53
CA GLU A 820 -84.78 -80.13 27.51
C GLU A 820 -83.74 -80.03 28.65
N ARG A 821 -83.22 -81.15 29.17
CA ARG A 821 -82.11 -81.16 30.15
C ARG A 821 -80.87 -80.46 29.58
N GLU A 822 -80.46 -80.77 28.35
CA GLU A 822 -79.33 -80.10 27.70
C GLU A 822 -79.58 -78.61 27.42
N ALA A 823 -80.81 -78.23 27.07
CA ALA A 823 -81.18 -76.83 26.86
C ALA A 823 -81.06 -76.02 28.17
N ARG A 824 -81.59 -76.56 29.28
CA ARG A 824 -81.49 -75.94 30.62
C ARG A 824 -80.04 -75.78 31.07
N VAL A 825 -79.19 -76.80 30.87
CA VAL A 825 -77.74 -76.71 31.21
C VAL A 825 -77.01 -75.67 30.38
N ARG A 826 -77.32 -75.55 29.08
CA ARG A 826 -76.74 -74.49 28.22
C ARG A 826 -77.22 -73.10 28.63
N ALA A 827 -78.51 -72.94 28.93
CA ALA A 827 -79.07 -71.67 29.40
C ALA A 827 -78.46 -71.22 30.74
N ALA A 828 -78.25 -72.14 31.69
CA ALA A 828 -77.61 -71.86 32.97
C ALA A 828 -76.16 -71.35 32.79
N ARG A 829 -75.34 -72.04 31.99
CA ARG A 829 -73.95 -71.62 31.69
C ARG A 829 -73.89 -70.27 30.97
N ALA A 830 -74.82 -70.03 30.04
CA ALA A 830 -74.93 -68.75 29.35
C ALA A 830 -75.29 -67.60 30.32
N ARG A 831 -76.22 -67.84 31.27
CA ARG A 831 -76.59 -66.87 32.31
C ARG A 831 -75.41 -66.56 33.24
N GLU A 832 -74.68 -67.58 33.69
CA GLU A 832 -73.51 -67.44 34.57
C GLU A 832 -72.38 -66.63 33.91
N ALA A 833 -72.06 -66.94 32.65
CA ALA A 833 -71.09 -66.17 31.86
C ALA A 833 -71.54 -64.72 31.62
N ARG A 834 -72.85 -64.48 31.40
CA ARG A 834 -73.43 -63.15 31.19
C ARG A 834 -73.34 -62.29 32.46
N VAL A 835 -73.64 -62.87 33.63
CA VAL A 835 -73.48 -62.20 34.94
C VAL A 835 -72.01 -61.83 35.21
N HIS A 836 -71.07 -62.74 34.91
CA HIS A 836 -69.64 -62.45 35.06
C HIS A 836 -69.19 -61.30 34.13
N ALA A 837 -69.63 -61.32 32.87
CA ALA A 837 -69.33 -60.26 31.90
C ALA A 837 -69.97 -58.91 32.29
N ALA A 838 -71.18 -58.91 32.85
CA ALA A 838 -71.83 -57.70 33.38
C ALA A 838 -71.03 -57.10 34.55
N ALA A 839 -70.60 -57.93 35.50
CA ALA A 839 -69.78 -57.51 36.63
C ALA A 839 -68.43 -56.93 36.20
N MET A 840 -67.76 -57.55 35.21
CA MET A 840 -66.52 -57.01 34.63
C MET A 840 -66.76 -55.66 33.93
N ALA A 841 -67.83 -55.53 33.14
CA ALA A 841 -68.17 -54.29 32.46
C ALA A 841 -68.48 -53.15 33.46
N ALA A 842 -69.21 -53.45 34.53
CA ALA A 842 -69.50 -52.50 35.61
C ALA A 842 -68.22 -52.03 36.35
N ALA A 843 -67.31 -52.96 36.68
CA ALA A 843 -66.04 -52.64 37.34
C ALA A 843 -65.12 -51.78 36.46
N VAL A 844 -65.10 -52.02 35.13
CA VAL A 844 -64.38 -51.17 34.16
C VAL A 844 -65.05 -49.80 34.04
N ALA A 845 -66.38 -49.71 34.01
CA ALA A 845 -67.12 -48.46 33.96
C ALA A 845 -66.93 -47.61 35.24
N GLU A 846 -66.78 -48.24 36.41
CA GLU A 846 -66.50 -47.56 37.68
C GLU A 846 -65.05 -47.08 37.77
N SER A 847 -64.08 -47.96 37.49
CA SER A 847 -62.66 -47.62 37.46
C SER A 847 -62.38 -46.50 36.44
N GLY A 848 -62.99 -46.60 35.26
CA GLY A 848 -62.90 -45.58 34.21
C GLY A 848 -63.50 -44.23 34.62
N ARG A 849 -64.61 -44.20 35.39
CA ARG A 849 -65.18 -42.95 35.92
C ARG A 849 -64.22 -42.24 36.87
N ALA A 850 -63.59 -42.98 37.80
CA ALA A 850 -62.60 -42.41 38.72
C ALA A 850 -61.34 -41.88 38.01
N VAL A 851 -60.93 -42.52 36.90
CA VAL A 851 -59.83 -42.02 36.06
C VAL A 851 -60.27 -40.79 35.24
N ALA A 852 -61.48 -40.78 34.68
CA ALA A 852 -62.02 -39.66 33.91
C ALA A 852 -62.14 -38.39 34.76
N GLU A 853 -62.57 -38.49 36.02
CA GLU A 853 -62.66 -37.35 36.95
C GLU A 853 -61.28 -36.73 37.21
N ARG A 854 -60.27 -37.57 37.51
CA ARG A 854 -58.88 -37.11 37.69
C ARG A 854 -58.29 -36.50 36.41
N LEU A 855 -58.60 -37.06 35.24
CA LEU A 855 -58.18 -36.50 33.96
C LEU A 855 -58.86 -35.15 33.67
N SER A 856 -60.13 -34.97 34.01
CA SER A 856 -60.84 -33.69 33.89
C SER A 856 -60.15 -32.60 34.72
N GLN A 857 -59.79 -32.91 35.98
CA GLN A 857 -59.02 -32.01 36.84
C GLN A 857 -57.63 -31.68 36.25
N ALA A 858 -56.92 -32.69 35.71
CA ALA A 858 -55.61 -32.49 35.06
C ALA A 858 -55.70 -31.63 33.79
N VAL A 859 -56.71 -31.83 32.95
CA VAL A 859 -56.98 -31.01 31.75
C VAL A 859 -57.30 -29.56 32.13
N ALA A 860 -58.09 -29.34 33.19
CA ALA A 860 -58.40 -28.00 33.68
C ALA A 860 -57.16 -27.25 34.21
N VAL A 861 -56.24 -27.95 34.88
CA VAL A 861 -54.94 -27.38 35.29
C VAL A 861 -54.05 -27.11 34.07
N ALA A 862 -53.96 -28.05 33.12
CA ALA A 862 -53.14 -27.88 31.93
C ALA A 862 -53.62 -26.76 31.00
N SER A 863 -54.94 -26.57 30.85
CA SER A 863 -55.50 -25.42 30.12
C SER A 863 -55.07 -24.12 30.78
N ARG A 864 -55.24 -24.00 32.10
CA ARG A 864 -54.89 -22.78 32.83
C ARG A 864 -53.41 -22.41 32.66
N ILE A 865 -52.50 -23.38 32.80
CA ILE A 865 -51.06 -23.17 32.62
C ILE A 865 -50.74 -22.74 31.18
N ARG A 866 -51.38 -23.35 30.17
CA ARG A 866 -51.27 -22.89 28.76
C ARG A 866 -51.72 -21.43 28.63
N ASP A 867 -52.88 -21.10 29.18
CA ASP A 867 -53.51 -19.79 29.03
C ASP A 867 -52.71 -18.69 29.76
N GLU A 868 -52.18 -19.00 30.95
CA GLU A 868 -51.26 -18.15 31.73
C GLU A 868 -49.95 -17.87 30.95
N VAL A 869 -49.27 -18.91 30.46
CA VAL A 869 -47.99 -18.75 29.73
C VAL A 869 -48.20 -18.09 28.36
N ALA A 870 -49.31 -18.37 27.67
CA ALA A 870 -49.64 -17.70 26.41
C ALA A 870 -49.88 -16.19 26.59
N ALA A 871 -50.55 -15.79 27.68
CA ALA A 871 -50.74 -14.38 28.03
C ALA A 871 -49.42 -13.70 28.46
N GLU A 872 -48.55 -14.41 29.19
CA GLU A 872 -47.21 -13.94 29.55
C GLU A 872 -46.36 -13.71 28.27
N ARG A 873 -46.36 -14.68 27.34
CA ARG A 873 -45.69 -14.58 26.03
C ARG A 873 -46.19 -13.39 25.23
N GLN A 874 -47.52 -13.22 25.12
CA GLN A 874 -48.12 -12.11 24.38
C GLN A 874 -47.74 -10.74 24.99
N THR A 875 -47.69 -10.66 26.32
CA THR A 875 -47.29 -9.45 27.05
C THR A 875 -45.82 -9.10 26.79
N ARG A 876 -44.92 -10.09 26.79
CA ARG A 876 -43.49 -9.90 26.47
C ARG A 876 -43.26 -9.58 24.99
N ALA A 877 -43.97 -10.23 24.06
CA ALA A 877 -43.89 -9.91 22.63
C ALA A 877 -44.38 -8.48 22.32
N ALA A 878 -45.41 -8.00 23.01
CA ALA A 878 -45.86 -6.61 22.90
C ALA A 878 -44.85 -5.61 23.48
N ALA A 879 -43.99 -6.01 24.42
CA ALA A 879 -42.90 -5.20 24.95
C ALA A 879 -41.67 -5.20 24.01
N LEU A 880 -41.31 -6.37 23.47
CA LEU A 880 -40.30 -6.54 22.43
C LEU A 880 -40.56 -5.60 21.24
N GLY A 881 -41.81 -5.53 20.76
CA GLY A 881 -42.20 -4.61 19.69
C GLY A 881 -41.91 -3.14 20.02
N ARG A 882 -42.30 -2.67 21.21
CA ARG A 882 -42.04 -1.28 21.63
C ARG A 882 -40.57 -0.96 21.78
N ALA A 883 -39.77 -1.88 22.33
CA ALA A 883 -38.32 -1.72 22.40
C ALA A 883 -37.70 -1.64 20.99
N ARG A 884 -38.20 -2.42 20.02
CA ARG A 884 -37.75 -2.41 18.62
C ARG A 884 -38.09 -1.09 17.91
N ASP A 885 -39.28 -0.57 18.15
CA ASP A 885 -39.71 0.74 17.65
C ASP A 885 -38.86 1.89 18.24
N GLU A 886 -38.57 1.84 19.54
CA GLU A 886 -37.73 2.84 20.23
C GLU A 886 -36.26 2.78 19.78
N VAL A 887 -35.67 1.59 19.67
CA VAL A 887 -34.32 1.38 19.09
C VAL A 887 -34.24 1.95 17.67
N GLY A 888 -35.27 1.73 16.85
CA GLY A 888 -35.36 2.29 15.50
C GLY A 888 -35.46 3.82 15.47
N GLU A 889 -36.29 4.42 16.33
CA GLU A 889 -36.42 5.87 16.43
C GLU A 889 -35.13 6.53 16.93
N LEU A 890 -34.52 5.98 17.98
CA LEU A 890 -33.26 6.49 18.55
C LEU A 890 -32.11 6.40 17.54
N SER A 891 -31.96 5.26 16.85
CA SER A 891 -30.96 5.10 15.78
C SER A 891 -31.13 6.12 14.66
N THR A 892 -32.38 6.39 14.26
CA THR A 892 -32.69 7.38 13.21
C THR A 892 -32.35 8.81 13.66
N ARG A 893 -32.63 9.16 14.92
CA ARG A 893 -32.29 10.45 15.52
C ARG A 893 -30.77 10.63 15.65
N ILE A 894 -30.06 9.60 16.09
CA ILE A 894 -28.59 9.58 16.23
C ILE A 894 -27.93 9.81 14.86
N ALA A 895 -28.36 9.09 13.82
CA ALA A 895 -27.84 9.30 12.45
C ALA A 895 -28.02 10.76 11.98
N ALA A 896 -29.19 11.36 12.20
CA ALA A 896 -29.46 12.76 11.84
C ALA A 896 -28.62 13.77 12.65
N LEU A 897 -28.32 13.48 13.92
CA LEU A 897 -27.40 14.28 14.74
C LEU A 897 -25.95 14.13 14.28
N THR A 898 -25.49 12.92 13.94
CA THR A 898 -24.16 12.66 13.37
C THR A 898 -23.94 13.41 12.07
N ASP A 899 -24.94 13.39 11.17
CA ASP A 899 -24.92 14.18 9.93
C ASP A 899 -24.93 15.69 10.19
N SER A 900 -25.46 16.19 11.31
CA SER A 900 -25.33 17.60 11.70
C SER A 900 -23.95 17.90 12.26
N LEU A 901 -23.50 17.13 13.25
CA LEU A 901 -22.17 17.27 13.85
C LEU A 901 -21.06 17.26 12.80
N HIS A 902 -21.10 16.35 11.83
CA HIS A 902 -20.08 16.32 10.79
C HIS A 902 -20.12 17.55 9.86
N ARG A 903 -21.32 18.08 9.56
CA ARG A 903 -21.45 19.35 8.81
C ARG A 903 -20.94 20.55 9.61
N ASP A 904 -21.22 20.58 10.91
CA ASP A 904 -20.82 21.65 11.81
C ASP A 904 -19.31 21.60 12.12
N GLU A 905 -18.71 20.41 12.23
CA GLU A 905 -17.25 20.20 12.29
C GLU A 905 -16.55 20.70 11.01
N VAL A 906 -17.08 20.39 9.84
CA VAL A 906 -16.55 20.89 8.55
C VAL A 906 -16.72 22.42 8.45
N ALA A 907 -17.85 22.98 8.91
CA ALA A 907 -18.07 24.42 8.95
C ALA A 907 -17.09 25.12 9.92
N LYS A 908 -16.84 24.52 11.09
CA LYS A 908 -15.87 24.96 12.11
C LYS A 908 -14.43 24.91 11.60
N ALA A 909 -14.03 23.84 10.91
CA ALA A 909 -12.72 23.75 10.26
C ALA A 909 -12.55 24.83 9.17
N GLN A 910 -13.57 25.08 8.35
CA GLN A 910 -13.56 26.19 7.39
C GLN A 910 -13.54 27.57 8.07
N ALA A 911 -14.18 27.74 9.22
CA ALA A 911 -14.16 28.99 9.97
C ALA A 911 -12.79 29.22 10.63
N ALA A 912 -12.17 28.20 11.22
CA ALA A 912 -10.81 28.25 11.74
C ALA A 912 -9.81 28.63 10.63
N LEU A 913 -9.85 27.95 9.48
CA LEU A 913 -8.98 28.27 8.34
C LEU A 913 -9.19 29.70 7.81
N ARG A 914 -10.42 30.23 7.84
CA ARG A 914 -10.70 31.64 7.47
C ARG A 914 -10.20 32.64 8.50
N ILE A 915 -10.17 32.27 9.78
CA ILE A 915 -9.56 33.08 10.85
C ILE A 915 -8.05 33.09 10.67
N GLU A 916 -7.42 31.91 10.51
CA GLU A 916 -5.99 31.75 10.24
C GLU A 916 -5.55 32.54 8.99
N GLN A 917 -6.27 32.41 7.88
CA GLN A 917 -6.02 33.18 6.65
C GLN A 917 -6.19 34.70 6.85
N LEU A 918 -7.12 35.15 7.69
CA LEU A 918 -7.29 36.57 7.99
C LEU A 918 -6.17 37.10 8.90
N GLU A 919 -5.71 36.30 9.86
CA GLU A 919 -4.60 36.63 10.75
C GLU A 919 -3.26 36.64 9.98
N GLU A 920 -3.00 35.67 9.10
CA GLU A 920 -1.87 35.65 8.18
C GLU A 920 -1.93 36.84 7.21
N GLN A 921 -3.10 37.11 6.59
CA GLN A 921 -3.27 38.26 5.70
C GLN A 921 -2.99 39.59 6.43
N VAL A 922 -3.42 39.75 7.69
CA VAL A 922 -3.10 40.96 8.49
C VAL A 922 -1.61 41.05 8.79
N LEU A 923 -0.97 39.94 9.14
CA LEU A 923 0.46 39.88 9.43
C LEU A 923 1.29 40.24 8.18
N GLU A 924 0.95 39.70 7.01
CA GLU A 924 1.60 40.04 5.74
C GLU A 924 1.34 41.50 5.30
N GLN A 925 0.09 41.94 5.31
CA GLN A 925 -0.30 43.23 4.71
C GLN A 925 -0.02 44.43 5.62
N PHE A 926 0.03 44.23 6.93
CA PHE A 926 0.17 45.32 7.91
C PHE A 926 1.31 45.13 8.93
N GLY A 927 1.92 43.94 9.04
CA GLY A 927 3.03 43.70 9.97
C GLY A 927 2.62 43.69 11.44
N MET A 928 1.39 43.28 11.75
CA MET A 928 0.77 43.39 13.07
C MET A 928 0.18 42.04 13.50
N ALA A 929 0.36 41.66 14.77
CA ALA A 929 -0.21 40.41 15.27
C ALA A 929 -1.71 40.55 15.58
N ALA A 930 -2.43 39.42 15.52
CA ALA A 930 -3.89 39.38 15.71
C ALA A 930 -4.36 39.87 17.10
N ALA A 931 -3.52 39.78 18.13
CA ALA A 931 -3.81 40.33 19.45
C ALA A 931 -3.73 41.87 19.46
N ASP A 932 -2.66 42.43 18.91
CA ASP A 932 -2.41 43.87 18.88
C ASP A 932 -3.43 44.58 17.98
N LEU A 933 -3.79 43.97 16.85
CA LEU A 933 -4.86 44.44 15.96
C LEU A 933 -6.18 44.68 16.72
N VAL A 934 -6.60 43.72 17.53
CA VAL A 934 -7.85 43.82 18.29
C VAL A 934 -7.71 44.79 19.47
N ALA A 935 -6.52 44.88 20.09
CA ALA A 935 -6.26 45.78 21.21
C ALA A 935 -6.18 47.26 20.80
N GLU A 936 -5.64 47.58 19.62
CA GLU A 936 -5.44 48.97 19.14
C GLU A 936 -6.51 49.44 18.15
N TYR A 937 -7.11 48.53 17.37
CA TYR A 937 -8.04 48.85 16.28
C TYR A 937 -9.40 48.15 16.35
N GLY A 938 -9.64 47.29 17.36
CA GLY A 938 -10.90 46.56 17.53
C GLY A 938 -12.14 47.45 17.74
N PRO A 939 -13.36 46.92 17.54
CA PRO A 939 -14.61 47.69 17.62
C PRO A 939 -14.93 48.25 19.02
N THR A 940 -14.24 47.76 20.06
CA THR A 940 -14.30 48.29 21.44
C THR A 940 -13.37 49.49 21.67
N VAL A 941 -12.45 49.78 20.75
CA VAL A 941 -11.53 50.93 20.85
C VAL A 941 -12.21 52.18 20.31
N PRO A 942 -12.38 53.25 21.12
CA PRO A 942 -13.08 54.45 20.68
C PRO A 942 -12.27 55.22 19.63
N LEU A 943 -12.98 55.78 18.65
CA LEU A 943 -12.41 56.61 17.59
C LEU A 943 -12.10 58.02 18.10
N PRO A 944 -11.04 58.68 17.59
CA PRO A 944 -10.84 60.10 17.82
C PRO A 944 -12.04 60.92 17.28
N PRO A 945 -12.32 62.11 17.84
CA PRO A 945 -13.35 63.02 17.33
C PRO A 945 -13.13 63.42 15.87
N SER A 946 -14.17 63.88 15.18
CA SER A 946 -14.07 64.20 13.76
C SER A 946 -13.17 65.41 13.48
N GLU A 947 -12.60 65.48 12.28
CA GLU A 947 -11.77 66.62 11.85
C GLU A 947 -12.48 67.98 11.99
N LEU A 948 -13.81 68.00 11.84
CA LEU A 948 -14.61 69.21 11.99
C LEU A 948 -14.71 69.63 13.46
N GLU A 949 -15.02 68.70 14.37
CA GLU A 949 -15.07 68.97 15.82
C GLU A 949 -13.69 69.34 16.38
N MET A 950 -12.63 68.72 15.87
CA MET A 950 -11.24 69.05 16.19
C MET A 950 -10.84 70.43 15.65
N ALA A 951 -11.20 70.77 14.41
CA ALA A 951 -10.91 72.10 13.85
C ALA A 951 -11.73 73.21 14.53
N GLU A 952 -12.98 72.97 14.90
CA GLU A 952 -13.79 73.90 15.70
C GLU A 952 -13.20 74.08 17.11
N TYR A 953 -12.74 72.99 17.75
CA TYR A 953 -12.00 73.03 19.02
C TYR A 953 -10.69 73.82 18.92
N GLU A 954 -9.86 73.57 17.91
CA GLU A 954 -8.59 74.28 17.74
C GLU A 954 -8.80 75.76 17.40
N GLN A 955 -9.74 76.11 16.51
CA GLN A 955 -10.04 77.51 16.23
C GLN A 955 -10.66 78.23 17.44
N ALA A 956 -11.50 77.57 18.24
CA ALA A 956 -12.03 78.15 19.49
C ALA A 956 -10.91 78.40 20.52
N LYS A 957 -9.98 77.45 20.63
CA LYS A 957 -8.77 77.55 21.47
C LYS A 957 -7.83 78.66 21.00
N GLU A 958 -7.62 78.84 19.69
CA GLU A 958 -6.87 79.98 19.12
C GLU A 958 -7.57 81.33 19.36
N ARG A 959 -8.91 81.36 19.35
CA ARG A 959 -9.71 82.53 19.75
C ARG A 959 -9.70 82.79 21.27
N GLY A 960 -9.10 81.91 22.07
CA GLY A 960 -9.03 82.02 23.54
C GLY A 960 -10.32 81.63 24.27
N GLU A 961 -11.22 80.91 23.61
CA GLU A 961 -12.49 80.44 24.18
C GLU A 961 -12.24 79.19 25.06
N PRO A 962 -12.87 79.07 26.25
CA PRO A 962 -12.66 77.94 27.15
C PRO A 962 -13.42 76.69 26.70
N VAL A 963 -12.93 76.03 25.66
CA VAL A 963 -13.48 74.76 25.13
C VAL A 963 -12.87 73.51 25.77
N THR A 964 -13.73 72.55 26.12
CA THR A 964 -13.35 71.16 26.38
C THR A 964 -13.11 70.41 25.07
N ALA A 965 -12.19 69.43 25.08
CA ALA A 965 -11.98 68.56 23.93
C ALA A 965 -13.24 67.72 23.63
N PRO A 966 -13.60 67.50 22.36
CA PRO A 966 -14.77 66.71 21.99
C PRO A 966 -14.64 65.23 22.40
N ALA A 967 -15.78 64.56 22.58
CA ALA A 967 -15.83 63.19 23.10
C ALA A 967 -15.46 62.16 22.01
N PRO A 968 -14.76 61.05 22.37
CA PRO A 968 -14.47 59.98 21.42
C PRO A 968 -15.74 59.33 20.85
N MET A 969 -15.70 58.94 19.57
CA MET A 969 -16.84 58.33 18.89
C MET A 969 -16.85 56.80 19.01
N PRO A 970 -18.02 56.14 19.09
CA PRO A 970 -18.12 54.69 18.99
C PRO A 970 -17.80 54.22 17.56
N TYR A 971 -17.33 52.98 17.42
CA TYR A 971 -17.10 52.36 16.12
C TYR A 971 -18.43 52.08 15.37
N ASP A 972 -18.47 52.42 14.08
CA ASP A 972 -19.57 52.12 13.16
C ASP A 972 -19.02 51.58 11.84
N ARG A 973 -19.23 50.29 11.59
CA ARG A 973 -18.69 49.57 10.42
C ARG A 973 -19.14 50.21 9.08
N PRO A 974 -20.42 50.54 8.83
CA PRO A 974 -20.83 51.23 7.60
C PRO A 974 -20.15 52.59 7.37
N THR A 975 -19.82 53.33 8.43
CA THR A 975 -19.07 54.59 8.33
C THR A 975 -17.59 54.35 8.00
N GLN A 976 -16.95 53.34 8.59
CA GLN A 976 -15.58 52.99 8.23
C GLN A 976 -15.47 52.36 6.82
N GLU A 977 -16.45 51.54 6.41
CA GLU A 977 -16.58 51.08 5.01
C GLU A 977 -16.69 52.26 4.04
N ARG A 978 -17.50 53.28 4.37
CA ARG A 978 -17.62 54.51 3.55
C ARG A 978 -16.33 55.31 3.53
N ARG A 979 -15.61 55.41 4.65
CA ARG A 979 -14.30 56.10 4.74
C ARG A 979 -13.24 55.37 3.91
N ALA A 980 -13.08 54.06 4.10
CA ALA A 980 -12.18 53.23 3.29
C ALA A 980 -12.52 53.30 1.79
N LYS A 981 -13.79 53.11 1.42
CA LYS A 981 -14.25 53.16 0.02
C LYS A 981 -14.17 54.56 -0.60
N ARG A 982 -14.20 55.62 0.21
CA ARG A 982 -13.93 57.00 -0.21
C ARG A 982 -12.43 57.21 -0.45
N ALA A 983 -11.59 56.90 0.54
CA ALA A 983 -10.13 57.01 0.43
C ALA A 983 -9.59 56.15 -0.73
N GLU A 984 -10.10 54.94 -0.92
CA GLU A 984 -9.77 54.07 -2.04
C GLU A 984 -10.24 54.64 -3.39
N ARG A 985 -11.40 55.30 -3.46
CA ARG A 985 -11.84 56.01 -4.68
C ARG A 985 -10.98 57.23 -4.98
N GLU A 986 -10.62 58.00 -3.96
CA GLU A 986 -9.77 59.19 -4.10
C GLU A 986 -8.34 58.78 -4.50
N LEU A 987 -7.80 57.69 -3.93
CA LEU A 987 -6.53 57.08 -4.32
C LEU A 987 -6.56 56.54 -5.76
N ASN A 988 -7.63 55.85 -6.17
CA ASN A 988 -7.78 55.38 -7.56
C ASN A 988 -8.00 56.54 -8.56
N GLN A 989 -8.60 57.66 -8.14
CA GLN A 989 -8.71 58.88 -8.96
C GLN A 989 -7.37 59.62 -9.11
N LEU A 990 -6.48 59.54 -8.12
CA LEU A 990 -5.08 59.96 -8.24
C LEU A 990 -4.26 59.02 -9.16
N GLY A 991 -4.78 57.82 -9.45
CA GLY A 991 -4.22 56.87 -10.40
C GLY A 991 -3.04 56.05 -9.85
N ARG A 992 -2.15 55.59 -10.72
CA ARG A 992 -0.86 55.01 -10.30
C ARG A 992 0.06 56.12 -9.80
N VAL A 993 -0.12 56.50 -8.55
CA VAL A 993 0.78 57.40 -7.84
C VAL A 993 2.09 56.68 -7.58
N ASN A 994 3.21 57.29 -7.94
CA ASN A 994 4.53 56.78 -7.64
C ASN A 994 4.90 57.19 -6.20
N PRO A 995 5.01 56.27 -5.23
CA PRO A 995 5.31 56.61 -3.83
C PRO A 995 6.74 57.16 -3.70
N LEU A 996 7.67 56.68 -4.54
CA LEU A 996 9.04 57.17 -4.58
C LEU A 996 9.14 58.60 -5.13
N ALA A 997 8.10 59.16 -5.78
CA ALA A 997 8.19 60.47 -6.43
C ALA A 997 8.56 61.64 -5.50
N LEU A 998 8.32 61.52 -4.18
CA LEU A 998 8.79 62.52 -3.20
C LEU A 998 10.31 62.47 -3.01
N GLU A 999 10.86 61.27 -2.84
CA GLU A 999 12.29 61.02 -2.63
C GLU A 999 13.06 61.14 -3.94
N GLU A 1000 12.53 60.59 -5.04
CA GLU A 1000 13.04 60.74 -6.40
C GLU A 1000 13.01 62.19 -6.86
N PHE A 1001 12.03 63.01 -6.51
CA PHE A 1001 12.07 64.44 -6.88
C PHE A 1001 13.22 65.17 -6.18
N ALA A 1002 13.38 64.99 -4.86
CA ALA A 1002 14.50 65.55 -4.12
C ALA A 1002 15.85 65.03 -4.64
N ALA A 1003 15.97 63.72 -4.84
CA ALA A 1003 17.18 63.08 -5.34
C ALA A 1003 17.48 63.42 -6.81
N LEU A 1004 16.48 63.59 -7.69
CA LEU A 1004 16.70 64.10 -9.05
C LEU A 1004 17.10 65.58 -9.05
N GLU A 1005 16.59 66.41 -8.15
CA GLU A 1005 16.97 67.82 -8.05
C GLU A 1005 18.42 67.98 -7.58
N GLU A 1006 18.80 67.29 -6.50
CA GLU A 1006 20.18 67.24 -6.00
C GLU A 1006 21.13 66.65 -7.06
N ARG A 1007 20.76 65.51 -7.67
CA ARG A 1007 21.54 64.84 -8.72
C ARG A 1007 21.63 65.65 -10.01
N TYR A 1008 20.60 66.41 -10.38
CA TYR A 1008 20.64 67.32 -11.54
C TYR A 1008 21.65 68.44 -11.28
N ASN A 1009 21.62 69.06 -10.10
CA ASN A 1009 22.57 70.11 -9.74
C ASN A 1009 24.01 69.56 -9.71
N PHE A 1010 24.24 68.41 -9.07
CA PHE A 1010 25.53 67.72 -9.04
C PHE A 1010 26.06 67.35 -10.44
N LEU A 1011 25.23 66.72 -11.28
CA LEU A 1011 25.62 66.34 -12.64
C LEU A 1011 25.82 67.56 -13.55
N SER A 1012 25.12 68.68 -13.32
CA SER A 1012 25.33 69.92 -14.05
C SER A 1012 26.67 70.57 -13.71
N THR A 1013 27.18 70.43 -12.47
CA THR A 1013 28.54 70.85 -12.11
C THR A 1013 29.57 69.94 -12.78
N GLN A 1014 29.43 68.61 -12.64
CA GLN A 1014 30.34 67.64 -13.25
C GLN A 1014 30.39 67.74 -14.78
N LEU A 1015 29.30 68.18 -15.44
CA LEU A 1015 29.27 68.39 -16.88
C LEU A 1015 30.30 69.44 -17.33
N GLU A 1016 30.46 70.55 -16.59
CA GLU A 1016 31.44 71.59 -16.92
C GLU A 1016 32.88 71.12 -16.62
N ASP A 1017 33.10 70.40 -15.51
CA ASP A 1017 34.40 69.80 -15.18
C ASP A 1017 34.86 68.81 -16.28
N VAL A 1018 33.94 67.98 -16.79
CA VAL A 1018 34.24 67.03 -17.88
C VAL A 1018 34.45 67.73 -19.22
N LYS A 1019 33.82 68.89 -19.48
CA LYS A 1019 34.14 69.73 -20.66
C LYS A 1019 35.55 70.30 -20.58
N ALA A 1020 35.98 70.78 -19.42
CA ALA A 1020 37.34 71.26 -19.19
C ALA A 1020 38.36 70.13 -19.43
N ALA A 1021 38.21 69.00 -18.74
CA ALA A 1021 39.12 67.86 -18.87
C ALA A 1021 39.16 67.24 -20.29
N ARG A 1022 38.09 67.37 -21.10
CA ARG A 1022 38.09 66.99 -22.52
C ARG A 1022 38.98 67.92 -23.36
N LYS A 1023 39.03 69.21 -23.04
CA LYS A 1023 39.89 70.17 -23.75
C LYS A 1023 41.36 69.86 -23.47
N ASP A 1024 41.73 69.68 -22.20
CA ASP A 1024 43.12 69.41 -21.80
C ASP A 1024 43.67 68.12 -22.45
N LEU A 1025 42.81 67.11 -22.67
CA LEU A 1025 43.17 65.89 -23.40
C LEU A 1025 43.42 66.11 -24.90
N LEU A 1026 42.74 67.06 -25.56
CA LEU A 1026 42.98 67.39 -26.96
C LEU A 1026 44.34 68.08 -27.13
N ASP A 1027 44.66 69.01 -26.24
CA ASP A 1027 45.93 69.74 -26.25
C ASP A 1027 47.10 68.75 -26.05
N VAL A 1028 46.99 67.81 -25.10
CA VAL A 1028 47.98 66.72 -24.88
C VAL A 1028 48.13 65.78 -26.09
N ILE A 1029 47.07 65.49 -26.85
CA ILE A 1029 47.15 64.67 -28.07
C ILE A 1029 47.98 65.39 -29.15
N SER A 1030 47.80 66.71 -29.30
CA SER A 1030 48.52 67.53 -30.26
C SER A 1030 50.04 67.57 -29.98
N ASP A 1031 50.43 67.75 -28.71
CA ASP A 1031 51.84 67.74 -28.30
C ASP A 1031 52.54 66.39 -28.57
N VAL A 1032 51.83 65.29 -28.36
CA VAL A 1032 52.36 63.93 -28.60
C VAL A 1032 52.58 63.69 -30.10
N ASP A 1033 51.68 64.15 -30.97
CA ASP A 1033 51.84 64.02 -32.43
C ASP A 1033 53.04 64.83 -32.95
N GLY A 1034 53.22 66.07 -32.48
CA GLY A 1034 54.39 66.89 -32.82
C GLY A 1034 55.72 66.19 -32.47
N ARG A 1035 55.76 65.47 -31.34
CA ARG A 1035 56.95 64.72 -30.93
C ARG A 1035 57.15 63.41 -31.70
N ILE A 1036 56.08 62.72 -32.08
CA ILE A 1036 56.13 61.52 -32.95
C ILE A 1036 56.74 61.88 -34.31
N LEU A 1037 56.27 62.96 -34.93
CA LEU A 1037 56.72 63.46 -36.23
C LEU A 1037 58.24 63.66 -36.25
N GLN A 1038 58.76 64.42 -35.27
CA GLN A 1038 60.19 64.74 -35.18
C GLN A 1038 61.06 63.47 -35.10
N VAL A 1039 60.77 62.58 -34.14
CA VAL A 1039 61.65 61.44 -33.83
C VAL A 1039 61.69 60.42 -34.97
N PHE A 1040 60.58 60.24 -35.70
CA PHE A 1040 60.58 59.38 -36.89
C PHE A 1040 61.40 59.97 -38.05
N THR A 1041 61.26 61.27 -38.34
CA THR A 1041 62.02 61.93 -39.42
C THR A 1041 63.53 61.90 -39.15
N GLU A 1042 63.96 62.11 -37.90
CA GLU A 1042 65.37 61.98 -37.50
C GLU A 1042 65.89 60.55 -37.73
N ALA A 1043 65.12 59.53 -37.31
CA ALA A 1043 65.54 58.13 -37.43
C ALA A 1043 65.59 57.59 -38.87
N TYR A 1044 64.65 58.00 -39.73
CA TYR A 1044 64.67 57.61 -41.15
C TYR A 1044 65.97 58.06 -41.84
N ALA A 1045 66.36 59.32 -41.63
CA ALA A 1045 67.57 59.90 -42.23
C ALA A 1045 68.87 59.25 -41.74
N ASP A 1046 68.89 58.72 -40.51
CA ASP A 1046 70.01 57.92 -40.02
C ASP A 1046 70.11 56.56 -40.72
N VAL A 1047 69.00 55.82 -40.84
CA VAL A 1047 69.00 54.48 -41.44
C VAL A 1047 69.28 54.54 -42.95
N GLU A 1048 68.75 55.54 -43.66
CA GLU A 1048 69.06 55.75 -45.10
C GLU A 1048 70.57 55.94 -45.33
N ARG A 1049 71.22 56.75 -44.49
CA ARG A 1049 72.66 57.03 -44.56
C ARG A 1049 73.52 55.80 -44.26
N GLU A 1050 73.14 54.99 -43.30
CA GLU A 1050 73.87 53.76 -42.97
C GLU A 1050 73.64 52.65 -44.01
N PHE A 1051 72.44 52.55 -44.60
CA PHE A 1051 72.12 51.52 -45.59
C PHE A 1051 73.01 51.57 -46.83
N ALA A 1052 73.28 52.77 -47.36
CA ALA A 1052 74.19 52.94 -48.48
C ALA A 1052 75.63 52.46 -48.18
N GLN A 1053 76.12 52.65 -46.94
CA GLN A 1053 77.45 52.21 -46.50
C GLN A 1053 77.52 50.68 -46.30
N VAL A 1054 76.52 50.11 -45.63
CA VAL A 1054 76.47 48.66 -45.37
C VAL A 1054 76.28 47.87 -46.68
N PHE A 1055 75.38 48.33 -47.56
CA PHE A 1055 75.12 47.65 -48.83
C PHE A 1055 76.35 47.64 -49.74
N SER A 1056 77.06 48.77 -49.86
CA SER A 1056 78.30 48.85 -50.67
C SER A 1056 79.47 48.06 -50.09
N THR A 1057 79.48 47.78 -48.77
CA THR A 1057 80.45 46.89 -48.12
C THR A 1057 80.18 45.41 -48.44
N LEU A 1058 78.90 45.00 -48.42
CA LEU A 1058 78.49 43.63 -48.76
C LEU A 1058 78.53 43.35 -50.27
N PHE A 1059 78.21 44.35 -51.09
CA PHE A 1059 78.28 44.31 -52.55
C PHE A 1059 79.25 45.39 -53.08
N PRO A 1060 80.58 45.12 -53.13
CA PRO A 1060 81.54 46.04 -53.73
C PRO A 1060 81.17 46.40 -55.17
N GLY A 1061 80.89 47.68 -55.43
CA GLY A 1061 80.41 48.18 -56.72
C GLY A 1061 78.89 48.09 -56.96
N GLY A 1062 78.10 47.76 -55.93
CA GLY A 1062 76.63 47.88 -55.95
C GLY A 1062 76.14 49.16 -55.26
N GLU A 1063 74.90 49.54 -55.55
CA GLU A 1063 74.19 50.65 -54.87
C GLU A 1063 72.93 50.14 -54.16
N GLY A 1064 72.71 50.60 -52.92
CA GLY A 1064 71.46 50.40 -52.18
C GLY A 1064 70.92 51.75 -51.70
N ARG A 1065 69.60 51.95 -51.77
CA ARG A 1065 68.91 53.17 -51.31
C ARG A 1065 67.56 52.83 -50.66
N LEU A 1066 67.16 53.62 -49.67
CA LEU A 1066 65.80 53.63 -49.14
C LEU A 1066 65.02 54.77 -49.82
N LEU A 1067 63.70 54.62 -49.95
CA LEU A 1067 62.81 55.63 -50.52
C LEU A 1067 61.50 55.69 -49.73
N LEU A 1068 60.99 56.90 -49.50
CA LEU A 1068 59.64 57.12 -48.96
C LEU A 1068 58.58 57.03 -50.07
N THR A 1069 57.46 56.36 -49.83
CA THR A 1069 56.36 56.27 -50.81
C THR A 1069 55.61 57.58 -50.98
N ASP A 1070 55.46 58.35 -49.89
CA ASP A 1070 55.01 59.75 -49.90
C ASP A 1070 55.99 60.62 -49.07
N PRO A 1071 56.82 61.48 -49.70
CA PRO A 1071 57.71 62.38 -48.97
C PRO A 1071 57.02 63.54 -48.23
N SER A 1072 55.71 63.75 -48.40
CA SER A 1072 54.96 64.88 -47.85
C SER A 1072 54.23 64.58 -46.53
N ASP A 1073 53.84 63.33 -46.27
CA ASP A 1073 53.28 62.90 -44.99
C ASP A 1073 54.18 61.89 -44.25
N MET A 1074 55.05 62.44 -43.39
CA MET A 1074 55.95 61.65 -42.54
C MET A 1074 55.22 60.77 -41.50
N LEU A 1075 53.90 60.94 -41.25
CA LEU A 1075 53.13 60.10 -40.31
C LEU A 1075 52.54 58.85 -40.96
N THR A 1076 52.29 58.83 -42.27
CA THR A 1076 51.65 57.69 -42.96
C THR A 1076 52.53 57.03 -44.04
N THR A 1077 53.59 57.69 -44.49
CA THR A 1077 54.49 57.21 -45.55
C THR A 1077 55.17 55.86 -45.27
N GLY A 1078 55.28 55.02 -46.30
CA GLY A 1078 55.94 53.71 -46.27
C GLY A 1078 57.36 53.75 -46.85
N ILE A 1079 58.12 52.66 -46.69
CA ILE A 1079 59.56 52.59 -47.03
C ILE A 1079 59.85 51.51 -48.08
N GLU A 1080 60.22 51.95 -49.29
CA GLU A 1080 60.77 51.11 -50.34
C GLU A 1080 62.29 50.94 -50.25
N VAL A 1081 62.79 49.82 -50.78
CA VAL A 1081 64.22 49.47 -50.81
C VAL A 1081 64.63 49.20 -52.26
N GLU A 1082 65.42 50.10 -52.86
CA GLU A 1082 66.10 49.80 -54.13
C GLU A 1082 67.47 49.18 -53.83
N ALA A 1083 67.71 47.98 -54.37
CA ALA A 1083 68.98 47.26 -54.27
C ALA A 1083 69.50 46.90 -55.67
N ARG A 1084 70.73 47.32 -55.99
CA ARG A 1084 71.36 47.16 -57.31
C ARG A 1084 72.73 46.47 -57.16
N PRO A 1085 72.79 45.13 -57.27
CA PRO A 1085 74.06 44.40 -57.29
C PRO A 1085 74.95 44.81 -58.48
N PRO A 1086 76.29 44.71 -58.35
CA PRO A 1086 77.22 45.07 -59.42
C PRO A 1086 76.89 44.34 -60.73
N GLY A 1087 76.81 45.10 -61.82
CA GLY A 1087 76.57 44.58 -63.17
C GLY A 1087 75.10 44.37 -63.60
N LYS A 1088 74.10 44.57 -62.74
CA LYS A 1088 72.67 44.38 -63.08
C LYS A 1088 71.83 45.65 -62.92
N LYS A 1089 71.02 45.99 -63.94
CA LYS A 1089 69.96 47.02 -63.85
C LYS A 1089 68.65 46.41 -63.33
N ILE A 1090 68.52 46.21 -62.02
CA ILE A 1090 67.29 45.71 -61.39
C ILE A 1090 66.65 46.81 -60.52
N LYS A 1091 65.31 46.87 -60.51
CA LYS A 1091 64.47 47.84 -59.77
C LYS A 1091 63.39 47.20 -58.88
N ARG A 1092 63.37 45.86 -58.76
CA ARG A 1092 62.38 45.14 -57.94
C ARG A 1092 63.05 43.96 -57.23
N LEU A 1093 62.93 43.91 -55.90
CA LEU A 1093 63.56 42.91 -55.02
C LEU A 1093 63.24 41.46 -55.44
N SER A 1094 62.04 41.22 -55.97
CA SER A 1094 61.59 39.89 -56.41
C SER A 1094 62.49 39.23 -57.46
N LEU A 1095 63.21 40.01 -58.28
CA LEU A 1095 64.08 39.53 -59.36
C LEU A 1095 65.53 39.22 -58.94
N LEU A 1096 65.86 39.40 -57.66
CA LEU A 1096 67.17 39.04 -57.10
C LEU A 1096 67.26 37.52 -56.81
N SER A 1097 68.48 36.97 -56.89
CA SER A 1097 68.81 35.61 -56.45
C SER A 1097 68.53 35.41 -54.95
N GLY A 1098 68.30 34.17 -54.49
CA GLY A 1098 68.05 33.88 -53.07
C GLY A 1098 69.15 34.39 -52.13
N GLY A 1099 70.42 34.21 -52.50
CA GLY A 1099 71.56 34.77 -51.77
C GLY A 1099 71.64 36.31 -51.87
N GLU A 1100 71.33 36.90 -53.03
CA GLU A 1100 71.28 38.36 -53.21
C GLU A 1100 70.18 39.00 -52.35
N LYS A 1101 69.01 38.35 -52.23
CA LYS A 1101 67.91 38.75 -51.33
C LYS A 1101 68.34 38.66 -49.86
N SER A 1102 68.87 37.51 -49.44
CA SER A 1102 69.32 37.30 -48.07
C SER A 1102 70.37 38.32 -47.64
N LEU A 1103 71.36 38.59 -48.49
CA LEU A 1103 72.40 39.60 -48.23
C LEU A 1103 71.85 41.04 -48.24
N THR A 1104 70.81 41.33 -49.03
CA THR A 1104 70.10 42.63 -49.01
C THR A 1104 69.29 42.82 -47.72
N ALA A 1105 68.63 41.76 -47.23
CA ALA A 1105 67.91 41.80 -45.95
C ALA A 1105 68.88 42.02 -44.78
N VAL A 1106 70.00 41.29 -44.77
CA VAL A 1106 71.09 41.49 -43.80
C VAL A 1106 71.68 42.89 -43.91
N ALA A 1107 71.82 43.46 -45.11
CA ALA A 1107 72.27 44.85 -45.28
C ALA A 1107 71.31 45.87 -44.66
N MET A 1108 69.99 45.69 -44.82
CA MET A 1108 68.98 46.57 -44.21
C MET A 1108 68.97 46.44 -42.68
N LEU A 1109 69.04 45.21 -42.17
CA LEU A 1109 69.05 44.91 -40.75
C LEU A 1109 70.33 45.44 -40.05
N VAL A 1110 71.51 45.24 -40.64
CA VAL A 1110 72.77 45.79 -40.11
C VAL A 1110 72.83 47.33 -40.24
N ALA A 1111 72.16 47.93 -41.22
CA ALA A 1111 72.04 49.38 -41.31
C ALA A 1111 71.18 49.97 -40.18
N ILE A 1112 70.05 49.35 -39.86
CA ILE A 1112 69.23 49.71 -38.69
C ILE A 1112 70.07 49.58 -37.40
N PHE A 1113 70.82 48.48 -37.24
CA PHE A 1113 71.70 48.27 -36.08
C PHE A 1113 72.84 49.29 -35.97
N ARG A 1114 73.41 49.76 -37.09
CA ARG A 1114 74.42 50.83 -37.07
C ARG A 1114 73.84 52.20 -36.76
N ALA A 1115 72.64 52.49 -37.24
CA ALA A 1115 71.94 53.74 -36.95
C ALA A 1115 71.43 53.80 -35.50
N ARG A 1116 70.97 52.68 -34.94
CA ARG A 1116 70.40 52.55 -33.59
C ARG A 1116 70.93 51.25 -32.94
N PRO A 1117 72.13 51.28 -32.32
CA PRO A 1117 72.77 50.08 -31.77
C PRO A 1117 72.06 49.58 -30.51
N SER A 1118 71.81 48.27 -30.48
CA SER A 1118 71.29 47.53 -29.33
C SER A 1118 72.46 46.94 -28.51
N PRO A 1119 72.30 46.70 -27.19
CA PRO A 1119 73.40 46.22 -26.36
C PRO A 1119 73.94 44.83 -26.75
N PHE A 1120 73.08 43.97 -27.32
CA PHE A 1120 73.45 42.67 -27.86
C PHE A 1120 72.60 42.30 -29.08
N TYR A 1121 73.05 41.28 -29.82
CA TYR A 1121 72.36 40.66 -30.95
C TYR A 1121 72.52 39.14 -30.92
N VAL A 1122 71.47 38.42 -31.33
CA VAL A 1122 71.42 36.96 -31.39
C VAL A 1122 71.04 36.51 -32.80
N MET A 1123 71.81 35.61 -33.40
CA MET A 1123 71.63 35.17 -34.80
C MET A 1123 71.67 33.64 -34.89
N ASP A 1124 70.64 33.02 -35.50
CA ASP A 1124 70.52 31.56 -35.68
C ASP A 1124 70.62 31.16 -37.15
N GLU A 1125 71.78 30.62 -37.54
CA GLU A 1125 72.12 30.10 -38.89
C GLU A 1125 71.80 31.08 -40.05
N VAL A 1126 71.92 32.40 -39.80
CA VAL A 1126 71.67 33.49 -40.77
C VAL A 1126 72.56 33.43 -42.02
N GLU A 1127 73.71 32.78 -41.90
CA GLU A 1127 74.72 32.62 -42.94
C GLU A 1127 74.55 31.34 -43.79
N ALA A 1128 73.62 30.45 -43.45
CA ALA A 1128 73.50 29.12 -44.05
C ALA A 1128 73.12 29.09 -45.55
N ALA A 1129 72.76 30.23 -46.13
CA ALA A 1129 72.45 30.41 -47.56
C ALA A 1129 73.49 31.24 -48.33
N LEU A 1130 74.66 31.52 -47.71
CA LEU A 1130 75.75 32.29 -48.32
C LEU A 1130 76.87 31.39 -48.84
N ASP A 1131 77.61 31.88 -49.82
CA ASP A 1131 78.88 31.32 -50.30
C ASP A 1131 80.07 31.85 -49.49
N ASP A 1132 81.20 31.14 -49.52
CA ASP A 1132 82.44 31.48 -48.79
C ASP A 1132 82.90 32.94 -48.96
N VAL A 1133 82.60 33.57 -50.11
CA VAL A 1133 82.99 34.95 -50.40
C VAL A 1133 82.11 35.96 -49.67
N ASN A 1134 80.78 35.82 -49.73
CA ASN A 1134 79.87 36.73 -49.03
C ASN A 1134 79.82 36.43 -47.52
N LEU A 1135 80.04 35.17 -47.12
CA LEU A 1135 80.24 34.76 -45.72
C LEU A 1135 81.38 35.56 -45.07
N ARG A 1136 82.55 35.67 -45.72
CA ARG A 1136 83.67 36.48 -45.22
C ARG A 1136 83.34 37.97 -45.09
N ARG A 1137 82.55 38.54 -46.03
CA ARG A 1137 82.10 39.95 -45.94
C ARG A 1137 81.15 40.17 -44.77
N LEU A 1138 80.25 39.22 -44.50
CA LEU A 1138 79.37 39.26 -43.34
C LEU A 1138 80.17 39.17 -42.02
N ILE A 1139 81.17 38.28 -41.96
CA ILE A 1139 82.08 38.17 -40.82
C ILE A 1139 82.81 39.50 -40.56
N SER A 1140 83.31 40.20 -41.59
CA SER A 1140 83.93 41.53 -41.41
C SER A 1140 82.95 42.63 -40.94
N LEU A 1141 81.63 42.47 -41.13
CA LEU A 1141 80.64 43.34 -40.47
C LEU A 1141 80.38 42.93 -39.03
N PHE A 1142 80.40 41.63 -38.69
CA PHE A 1142 80.34 41.18 -37.31
C PHE A 1142 81.55 41.66 -36.50
N GLU A 1143 82.74 41.69 -37.11
CA GLU A 1143 83.95 42.28 -36.51
C GLU A 1143 83.82 43.79 -36.24
N GLN A 1144 83.06 44.54 -37.06
CA GLN A 1144 82.76 45.96 -36.80
C GLN A 1144 81.70 46.14 -35.70
N LEU A 1145 80.65 45.31 -35.69
CA LEU A 1145 79.59 45.40 -34.67
C LEU A 1145 80.09 45.00 -33.27
N ARG A 1146 81.05 44.08 -33.20
CA ARG A 1146 81.74 43.62 -31.98
C ARG A 1146 82.28 44.75 -31.10
N GLU A 1147 82.67 45.89 -31.67
CA GLU A 1147 83.19 47.03 -30.89
C GLU A 1147 82.13 47.70 -29.99
N ARG A 1148 80.84 47.49 -30.28
CA ARG A 1148 79.72 48.22 -29.64
C ARG A 1148 78.61 47.35 -29.08
N SER A 1149 78.46 46.13 -29.59
CA SER A 1149 77.40 45.19 -29.21
C SER A 1149 77.97 43.79 -29.01
N GLN A 1150 77.41 43.04 -28.05
CA GLN A 1150 77.69 41.61 -27.90
C GLN A 1150 76.97 40.81 -29.01
N LEU A 1151 77.65 39.87 -29.68
CA LEU A 1151 77.03 39.00 -30.68
C LEU A 1151 77.03 37.55 -30.21
N ILE A 1152 75.87 36.90 -30.28
CA ILE A 1152 75.70 35.46 -30.03
C ILE A 1152 75.25 34.81 -31.35
N VAL A 1153 76.12 34.01 -31.96
CA VAL A 1153 75.90 33.44 -33.31
C VAL A 1153 75.85 31.92 -33.24
N ILE A 1154 74.71 31.33 -33.58
CA ILE A 1154 74.60 29.87 -33.76
C ILE A 1154 74.97 29.54 -35.20
N THR A 1155 76.02 28.73 -35.37
CA THR A 1155 76.62 28.47 -36.68
C THR A 1155 77.13 27.03 -36.81
N HIS A 1156 77.17 26.53 -38.05
CA HIS A 1156 77.90 25.33 -38.44
C HIS A 1156 79.05 25.64 -39.43
N GLN A 1157 79.29 26.91 -39.76
CA GLN A 1157 80.28 27.35 -40.74
C GLN A 1157 81.63 27.65 -40.08
N LYS A 1158 82.69 26.96 -40.52
CA LYS A 1158 84.05 27.09 -39.94
C LYS A 1158 84.59 28.53 -39.93
N PRO A 1159 84.47 29.34 -41.00
CA PRO A 1159 85.00 30.71 -41.00
C PRO A 1159 84.38 31.59 -39.89
N THR A 1160 83.11 31.38 -39.56
CA THR A 1160 82.42 32.10 -38.47
C THR A 1160 82.98 31.71 -37.10
N MET A 1161 83.37 30.44 -36.93
CA MET A 1161 83.96 29.92 -35.68
C MET A 1161 85.38 30.44 -35.42
N GLU A 1162 86.16 30.72 -36.47
CA GLU A 1162 87.55 31.20 -36.39
C GLU A 1162 87.66 32.63 -35.82
N VAL A 1163 86.57 33.41 -35.88
CA VAL A 1163 86.50 34.81 -35.42
C VAL A 1163 85.86 34.94 -34.03
N ALA A 1164 85.32 33.85 -33.48
CA ALA A 1164 84.74 33.81 -32.14
C ALA A 1164 85.77 34.07 -31.02
N ASP A 1165 85.34 34.71 -29.94
CA ASP A 1165 86.10 34.87 -28.69
C ASP A 1165 85.86 33.68 -27.75
N ALA A 1166 84.60 33.25 -27.66
CA ALA A 1166 84.14 32.08 -26.92
C ALA A 1166 83.33 31.15 -27.83
N LEU A 1167 83.58 29.85 -27.71
CA LEU A 1167 82.94 28.80 -28.50
C LEU A 1167 82.25 27.79 -27.59
N TYR A 1168 80.96 27.59 -27.80
CA TYR A 1168 80.11 26.68 -27.05
C TYR A 1168 79.76 25.45 -27.90
N GLY A 1169 80.45 24.35 -27.65
CA GLY A 1169 80.19 23.05 -28.26
C GLY A 1169 78.97 22.37 -27.64
N VAL A 1170 77.87 22.35 -28.37
CA VAL A 1170 76.63 21.65 -28.01
C VAL A 1170 76.68 20.23 -28.59
N SER A 1171 76.60 19.22 -27.74
CA SER A 1171 76.65 17.81 -28.15
C SER A 1171 75.60 16.98 -27.43
N MET A 1172 74.89 16.15 -28.19
CA MET A 1172 73.95 15.17 -27.66
C MET A 1172 74.65 13.81 -27.59
N ARG A 1173 74.56 13.13 -26.45
CA ARG A 1173 75.08 11.76 -26.30
C ARG A 1173 74.01 10.76 -26.72
N GLY A 1174 74.36 9.47 -26.79
CA GLY A 1174 73.44 8.40 -27.22
C GLY A 1174 72.23 8.16 -26.30
N ASP A 1175 72.17 8.88 -25.18
CA ASP A 1175 71.05 8.95 -24.23
C ASP A 1175 69.99 10.01 -24.60
N GLY A 1176 70.20 10.76 -25.70
CA GLY A 1176 69.29 11.82 -26.17
C GLY A 1176 69.34 13.11 -25.36
N ILE A 1177 70.30 13.26 -24.44
CA ILE A 1177 70.43 14.44 -23.58
C ILE A 1177 71.48 15.38 -24.16
N THR A 1178 71.14 16.66 -24.30
CA THR A 1178 72.10 17.69 -24.72
C THR A 1178 73.03 18.04 -23.56
N THR A 1179 74.34 18.06 -23.85
CA THR A 1179 75.41 18.52 -22.97
C THR A 1179 76.19 19.62 -23.67
N VAL A 1180 76.68 20.60 -22.89
CA VAL A 1180 77.41 21.77 -23.41
C VAL A 1180 78.83 21.77 -22.87
N ILE A 1181 79.79 22.03 -23.74
CA ILE A 1181 81.22 22.18 -23.43
C ILE A 1181 81.63 23.57 -23.92
N SER A 1182 82.26 24.38 -23.06
CA SER A 1182 82.78 25.69 -23.41
C SER A 1182 84.27 25.64 -23.70
N GLN A 1183 84.73 26.34 -24.73
CA GLN A 1183 86.14 26.61 -25.00
C GLN A 1183 86.32 28.09 -25.34
N ARG A 1184 87.23 28.76 -24.63
CA ARG A 1184 87.64 30.13 -24.97
C ARG A 1184 88.69 30.07 -26.09
N MET A 1185 88.50 30.87 -27.13
CA MET A 1185 89.36 30.89 -28.31
C MET A 1185 90.42 32.00 -28.23
N ARG A 1186 90.18 33.05 -27.44
CA ARG A 1186 91.11 34.18 -27.22
C ARG A 1186 91.11 34.56 -25.73
N GLY A 1187 92.25 34.40 -25.04
CA GLY A 1187 92.42 34.80 -23.62
C GLY A 1187 92.87 33.65 -22.68
N GLN A 1188 93.50 34.02 -21.56
CA GLN A 1188 94.25 33.11 -20.68
C GLN A 1188 93.43 32.11 -19.84
N GLU A 1189 94.16 31.15 -19.26
CA GLU A 1189 93.69 30.01 -18.44
C GLU A 1189 92.88 30.41 -17.19
N LEU A 1190 91.99 29.51 -16.77
CA LEU A 1190 91.43 29.47 -15.42
C LEU A 1190 91.59 28.06 -14.83
N VAL A 1191 92.05 28.00 -13.58
CA VAL A 1191 92.46 26.77 -12.88
C VAL A 1191 91.26 25.86 -12.60
N SER A 1192 91.45 24.54 -12.76
CA SER A 1192 90.45 23.55 -12.36
C SER A 1192 90.41 23.40 -10.83
N SER A 1193 89.29 23.82 -10.22
CA SER A 1193 88.96 23.52 -8.83
C SER A 1193 87.85 22.46 -8.79
N ARG A 1194 88.16 21.30 -8.21
CA ARG A 1194 87.17 20.26 -7.91
C ARG A 1194 86.48 20.56 -6.59
N THR A 1195 85.15 20.65 -6.62
CA THR A 1195 84.21 20.19 -5.57
C THR A 1195 82.86 20.04 -6.23
#